data_AF-A0A560IYU5-F1
#
_entry.id   AF-A0A560IYU5-F1
#
_cell.length_a   1.000
_cell.length_b   1.000
_cell.length_c   1.000
_cell.angle_alpha   90.00
_cell.angle_beta   90.00
_cell.angle_gamma   90.00
#
_symmetry.space_group_name_H-M   'P 1'
#
loop_
_entity.id
_entity.type
_entity.pdbx_description
1 polymer ?
#
loop_
_entity_poly.entity_id
_entity_poly.type
_entity_poly.pdbx_seq_one_letter_code
_entity_poly.pdbx_strand_id
1 'polypeptide(L)'
;MSNIFYFAERLSRTLGVSLQDAGVPGASAKKMQVGTVLWVFPDDVDVVSDDIDSLREKLSIFLISNHPEEVSLCRYVLSGFYKSQARIKLGHEVVSLKFSIRELLDVPRTLENSQDLLINEALSSLMGGSPIKTSAVCNSSEISGCPLASDAESLLKFIICSDDQERKQIFVEAEAGKGKTILLASVVRSLNAASDRLFIYVPLRRLPIQAGVGFYDIMQLIGVVGEGANRLEKAIQNGLVALFLDGIDEVSGRYDRVLIRDLLNDLRRKLSSNDATIVVSGRKTEARHLDDSWKIVGLDLPSQTDPDFRKYVQLTIDRLIGEWDSFINKFPSEFNSMFGVDCVDEQALREKSEIVDWILEVFPIVGKDPSLFFVQGLAAIGIGARIGNRKSLRNGKILYVPTIVDVCRSATVFACLREQSKVDDIARDNYSTEDQMATLRGFALLSSATKSLPSLPTPYEIAQKVFSVDPVNNNEVYTSIVRQNAKHALLYAAEGAAGSYRPKFLNDWIRNSFLAEVIVNERYCGIDHADIISLVATADRANLAFSTLLPDILDGKDAPEEFINTILLEARAGSEFACTNFWQLRASIGDAHVGGQSPRPVPLTQIDRAEFIGCVINNDLSGDSYFLDDSSFEGCRISNCILSSVSMVGVNFRSCELINIEIINQCEGPILFEGCVFNGCRFVDMISKGCPALYFVDCRFEGENIISQEIPAYGASVAFPLTNFRNCTSSEQLDHLLRGDWLQLNAPIQGIRYLPNPKPNLSVYCLRETLRAFFPSRVGDGGEFQARDYIRLTALGRGCLPSGSPGRDDLQGILESVGFATGGRSDHLYAPWSSVLGGKEQDRVIRAQMIEFMQDNDKCDGVISVLLRKFGRYFHAS
;
A
#
# COMPACT_ATOMS: atom_id res chain seq x y z
N MET A 1 -21.67 32.16 -11.08
CA MET A 1 -22.79 33.13 -11.16
C MET A 1 -23.63 32.94 -9.91
N SER A 2 -23.51 33.82 -8.90
CA SER A 2 -24.33 33.79 -7.70
C SER A 2 -25.65 34.52 -7.97
N ASN A 3 -26.66 33.78 -8.44
CA ASN A 3 -28.01 34.36 -8.51
C ASN A 3 -28.55 34.43 -7.07
N ILE A 4 -28.49 35.62 -6.47
CA ILE A 4 -28.94 35.87 -5.09
C ILE A 4 -30.41 35.46 -4.86
N PHE A 5 -31.24 35.45 -5.90
CA PHE A 5 -32.61 34.96 -5.82
C PHE A 5 -32.69 33.44 -5.67
N TYR A 6 -31.81 32.70 -6.36
CA TYR A 6 -31.72 31.25 -6.20
C TYR A 6 -31.43 30.88 -4.74
N PHE A 7 -30.57 31.67 -4.11
CA PHE A 7 -30.27 31.53 -2.69
C PHE A 7 -31.47 31.88 -1.79
N ALA A 8 -32.16 33.00 -2.08
CA ALA A 8 -33.35 33.43 -1.35
C ALA A 8 -34.49 32.39 -1.43
N GLU A 9 -34.68 31.75 -2.58
CA GLU A 9 -35.64 30.66 -2.76
C GLU A 9 -35.32 29.45 -1.89
N ARG A 10 -34.05 29.02 -1.87
CA ARG A 10 -33.59 27.91 -1.03
C ARG A 10 -33.76 28.21 0.46
N LEU A 11 -33.47 29.44 0.89
CA LEU A 11 -33.71 29.87 2.28
C LEU A 11 -35.20 29.86 2.63
N SER A 12 -36.04 30.41 1.75
CA SER A 12 -37.49 30.41 1.91
C SER A 12 -38.06 29.00 2.07
N ARG A 13 -37.64 28.05 1.23
CA ARG A 13 -38.02 26.63 1.34
C ARG A 13 -37.54 26.00 2.64
N THR A 14 -36.32 26.32 3.08
CA THR A 14 -35.74 25.80 4.32
C THR A 14 -36.53 26.25 5.55
N LEU A 15 -36.95 27.51 5.58
CA LEU A 15 -37.69 28.11 6.69
C LEU A 15 -39.20 27.86 6.62
N GLY A 16 -39.74 27.48 5.45
CA GLY A 16 -41.18 27.38 5.22
C GLY A 16 -41.90 28.73 5.18
N VAL A 17 -41.20 29.78 4.74
CA VAL A 17 -41.70 31.17 4.70
C VAL A 17 -41.86 31.62 3.26
N SER A 18 -42.92 32.36 2.94
CA SER A 18 -43.15 32.87 1.58
C SER A 18 -42.08 33.88 1.16
N LEU A 19 -41.44 33.64 0.01
CA LEU A 19 -40.64 34.63 -0.70
C LEU A 19 -41.57 35.46 -1.60
N GLN A 20 -41.48 36.78 -1.53
CA GLN A 20 -42.32 37.70 -2.30
C GLN A 20 -41.46 38.70 -3.07
N ASP A 21 -42.03 39.29 -4.12
CA ASP A 21 -41.42 40.47 -4.73
C ASP A 21 -41.45 41.64 -3.76
N ALA A 22 -40.32 42.34 -3.66
CA ALA A 22 -40.20 43.50 -2.79
C ALA A 22 -41.09 44.67 -3.28
N GLY A 23 -41.42 44.70 -4.57
CA GLY A 23 -42.27 45.72 -5.19
C GLY A 23 -41.56 47.06 -5.38
N VAL A 24 -40.25 47.04 -5.60
CA VAL A 24 -39.41 48.24 -5.75
C VAL A 24 -39.48 48.74 -7.20
N PRO A 25 -39.92 49.98 -7.46
CA PRO A 25 -39.97 50.52 -8.83
C PRO A 25 -38.56 50.66 -9.42
N GLY A 26 -38.31 50.05 -10.59
CA GLY A 26 -37.06 50.19 -11.32
C GLY A 26 -35.89 49.30 -10.85
N ALA A 27 -36.11 48.42 -9.86
CA ALA A 27 -35.10 47.46 -9.40
C ALA A 27 -35.72 46.13 -8.98
N SER A 28 -35.02 45.02 -9.21
CA SER A 28 -35.48 43.68 -8.84
C SER A 28 -35.01 43.34 -7.42
N ALA A 29 -35.93 42.94 -6.55
CA ALA A 29 -35.58 42.47 -5.21
C ALA A 29 -36.64 41.50 -4.70
N LYS A 30 -36.20 40.47 -3.99
CA LYS A 30 -37.09 39.55 -3.26
C LYS A 30 -37.06 39.88 -1.77
N LYS A 31 -38.16 39.63 -1.07
CA LYS A 31 -38.25 39.81 0.38
C LYS A 31 -38.91 38.62 1.07
N MET A 32 -38.50 38.35 2.29
CA MET A 32 -39.19 37.42 3.20
C MET A 32 -39.19 38.02 4.62
N GLN A 33 -40.28 37.82 5.36
CA GLN A 33 -40.40 38.26 6.75
C GLN A 33 -40.24 37.07 7.69
N VAL A 34 -39.33 37.19 8.66
CA VAL A 34 -39.11 36.17 9.69
C VAL A 34 -39.21 36.85 11.05
N GLY A 35 -40.33 36.62 11.74
CA GLY A 35 -40.66 37.37 12.97
C GLY A 35 -40.79 38.86 12.69
N THR A 36 -40.07 39.68 13.46
CA THR A 36 -40.04 41.15 13.31
C THR A 36 -38.93 41.65 12.38
N VAL A 37 -38.24 40.75 11.67
CA VAL A 37 -37.13 41.11 10.76
C VAL A 37 -37.56 40.86 9.31
N LEU A 38 -37.42 41.88 8.47
CA LEU A 38 -37.59 41.74 7.02
C LEU A 38 -36.23 41.53 6.35
N TRP A 39 -36.09 40.44 5.62
CA TRP A 39 -34.92 40.09 4.84
C TRP A 39 -35.16 40.44 3.38
N VAL A 40 -34.31 41.28 2.82
CA VAL A 40 -34.39 41.78 1.44
C VAL A 40 -33.16 41.30 0.68
N PHE A 41 -33.40 40.71 -0.48
CA PHE A 41 -32.40 40.17 -1.39
C PHE A 41 -32.48 41.03 -2.66
N PRO A 42 -31.72 42.12 -2.75
CA PRO A 42 -31.66 42.95 -3.95
C PRO A 42 -30.81 42.27 -5.03
N ASP A 43 -31.24 42.38 -6.28
CA ASP A 43 -30.48 41.91 -7.46
C ASP A 43 -29.38 42.89 -7.84
N ASP A 44 -28.29 42.40 -8.45
CA ASP A 44 -27.26 43.20 -9.13
C ASP A 44 -26.70 44.41 -8.34
N VAL A 45 -26.56 44.28 -7.01
CA VAL A 45 -25.86 45.30 -6.21
C VAL A 45 -24.35 45.08 -6.30
N ASP A 46 -23.67 45.93 -7.07
CA ASP A 46 -22.22 45.84 -7.25
C ASP A 46 -21.45 46.29 -5.99
N VAL A 47 -20.85 45.34 -5.28
CA VAL A 47 -20.07 45.55 -4.05
C VAL A 47 -18.59 45.72 -4.42
N VAL A 48 -18.24 46.88 -4.99
CA VAL A 48 -16.86 47.21 -5.43
C VAL A 48 -16.00 47.81 -4.30
N SER A 49 -16.62 48.35 -3.25
CA SER A 49 -15.90 49.03 -2.17
C SER A 49 -16.55 48.85 -0.79
N ASP A 50 -15.71 48.95 0.22
CA ASP A 50 -16.02 48.85 1.66
C ASP A 50 -16.76 50.06 2.23
N ASP A 51 -17.03 51.04 1.38
CA ASP A 51 -17.59 52.34 1.75
C ASP A 51 -19.09 52.21 2.04
N ILE A 52 -19.44 52.39 3.32
CA ILE A 52 -20.82 52.32 3.81
C ILE A 52 -21.67 53.41 3.19
N ASP A 53 -21.11 54.58 2.87
CA ASP A 53 -21.87 55.68 2.26
C ASP A 53 -22.21 55.36 0.80
N SER A 54 -21.28 54.76 0.04
CA SER A 54 -21.55 54.23 -1.31
C SER A 54 -22.60 53.11 -1.30
N LEU A 55 -22.51 52.18 -0.35
CA LEU A 55 -23.52 51.11 -0.19
C LEU A 55 -24.88 51.69 0.21
N ARG A 56 -24.92 52.72 1.07
CA ARG A 56 -26.17 53.42 1.44
C ARG A 56 -26.82 54.06 0.22
N GLU A 57 -26.04 54.69 -0.65
CA GLU A 57 -26.53 55.31 -1.88
C GLU A 57 -27.09 54.26 -2.85
N LYS A 58 -26.35 53.16 -3.09
CA LYS A 58 -26.79 52.06 -3.95
C LYS A 58 -28.05 51.35 -3.43
N LEU A 59 -28.12 51.16 -2.12
CA LEU A 59 -29.29 50.55 -1.46
C LEU A 59 -30.46 51.51 -1.28
N SER A 60 -30.29 52.81 -1.56
CA SER A 60 -31.33 53.82 -1.38
C SER A 60 -32.58 53.53 -2.21
N ILE A 61 -32.40 52.96 -3.41
CA ILE A 61 -33.49 52.54 -4.31
C ILE A 61 -34.30 51.38 -3.70
N PHE A 62 -33.63 50.52 -2.93
CA PHE A 62 -34.23 49.36 -2.26
C PHE A 62 -34.74 49.69 -0.85
N LEU A 63 -34.66 50.94 -0.39
CA LEU A 63 -35.20 51.37 0.90
C LEU A 63 -36.72 51.31 0.87
N ILE A 64 -37.25 50.14 1.20
CA ILE A 64 -38.68 49.91 1.36
C ILE A 64 -39.17 50.86 2.46
N SER A 65 -39.97 51.84 2.07
CA SER A 65 -40.39 52.94 2.94
C SER A 65 -41.61 52.58 3.78
N ASN A 66 -42.36 51.55 3.34
CA ASN A 66 -43.58 51.04 3.97
C ASN A 66 -43.42 49.55 4.26
N HIS A 67 -42.95 49.23 5.47
CA HIS A 67 -43.00 47.87 6.01
C HIS A 67 -44.25 47.71 6.90
N PRO A 68 -44.76 46.48 7.11
CA PRO A 68 -45.78 46.23 8.13
C PRO A 68 -45.34 46.77 9.50
N GLU A 69 -46.28 47.25 10.33
CA GLU A 69 -45.97 47.83 11.66
C GLU A 69 -45.17 46.89 12.58
N GLU A 70 -45.24 45.58 12.32
CA GLU A 70 -44.55 44.53 13.08
C GLU A 70 -43.05 44.40 12.75
N VAL A 71 -42.54 45.09 11.73
CA VAL A 71 -41.13 45.01 11.33
C VAL A 71 -40.27 46.02 12.09
N SER A 72 -39.37 45.52 12.95
CA SER A 72 -38.43 46.33 13.73
C SER A 72 -37.06 46.52 13.06
N LEU A 73 -36.72 45.65 12.10
CA LEU A 73 -35.40 45.62 11.46
C LEU A 73 -35.51 45.13 10.01
N CYS A 74 -34.80 45.80 9.09
CA CYS A 74 -34.68 45.39 7.70
C CYS A 74 -33.22 45.06 7.37
N ARG A 75 -32.97 43.86 6.85
CA ARG A 75 -31.63 43.38 6.47
C ARG A 75 -31.52 43.17 4.97
N TYR A 76 -30.57 43.85 4.35
CA TYR A 76 -30.22 43.68 2.94
C TYR A 76 -29.10 42.66 2.84
N VAL A 77 -29.41 41.51 2.26
CA VAL A 77 -28.43 40.42 2.05
C VAL A 77 -27.71 40.68 0.74
N LEU A 78 -26.37 40.73 0.75
CA LEU A 78 -25.58 40.99 -0.46
C LEU A 78 -24.60 39.84 -0.75
N SER A 79 -24.48 39.49 -2.04
CA SER A 79 -23.41 38.60 -2.53
C SER A 79 -22.08 39.36 -2.58
N GLY A 80 -20.98 38.72 -2.15
CA GLY A 80 -19.65 39.34 -2.17
C GLY A 80 -19.40 40.39 -1.08
N PHE A 81 -20.34 40.63 -0.17
CA PHE A 81 -20.10 41.48 1.00
C PHE A 81 -19.23 40.76 2.03
N TYR A 82 -17.98 41.21 2.16
CA TYR A 82 -16.94 40.55 2.97
C TYR A 82 -17.11 40.76 4.48
N LYS A 83 -17.80 41.83 4.92
CA LYS A 83 -18.18 42.02 6.32
C LYS A 83 -19.38 41.13 6.65
N SER A 84 -19.46 40.66 7.89
CA SER A 84 -20.61 39.89 8.37
C SER A 84 -21.88 40.74 8.43
N GLN A 85 -21.76 41.96 8.97
CA GLN A 85 -22.85 42.93 9.10
C GLN A 85 -22.33 44.37 9.10
N ALA A 86 -23.10 45.31 8.59
CA ALA A 86 -22.85 46.75 8.71
C ALA A 86 -24.17 47.52 8.79
N ARG A 87 -24.21 48.56 9.65
CA ARG A 87 -25.40 49.40 9.80
C ARG A 87 -25.43 50.48 8.73
N ILE A 88 -26.53 50.57 7.98
CA ILE A 88 -26.74 51.62 6.98
C ILE A 88 -27.40 52.83 7.62
N LYS A 89 -28.49 52.61 8.35
CA LYS A 89 -29.25 53.63 9.08
C LYS A 89 -30.02 52.99 10.24
N LEU A 90 -30.73 53.78 11.03
CA LEU A 90 -31.56 53.24 12.11
C LEU A 90 -32.59 52.24 11.53
N GLY A 91 -32.65 51.00 12.04
CA GLY A 91 -33.56 49.96 11.56
C GLY A 91 -33.15 49.26 10.25
N HIS A 92 -31.99 49.58 9.67
CA HIS A 92 -31.53 48.96 8.41
C HIS A 92 -30.05 48.56 8.43
N GLU A 93 -29.77 47.33 8.04
CA GLU A 93 -28.44 46.71 8.02
C GLU A 93 -28.16 46.04 6.68
N VAL A 94 -26.89 46.05 6.26
CA VAL A 94 -26.37 45.14 5.24
C VAL A 94 -25.77 43.93 5.93
N VAL A 95 -26.01 42.75 5.40
CA VAL A 95 -25.43 41.50 5.88
C VAL A 95 -24.94 40.65 4.72
N SER A 96 -23.95 39.80 4.98
CA SER A 96 -23.47 38.84 4.00
C SER A 96 -24.44 37.65 3.85
N LEU A 97 -24.32 36.92 2.74
CA LEU A 97 -25.04 35.67 2.54
C LEU A 97 -24.80 34.69 3.70
N LYS A 98 -23.54 34.45 4.10
CA LYS A 98 -23.21 33.56 5.22
C LYS A 98 -23.84 33.98 6.55
N PHE A 99 -23.85 35.28 6.83
CA PHE A 99 -24.50 35.81 8.02
C PHE A 99 -25.99 35.49 8.01
N SER A 100 -26.66 35.69 6.87
CA SER A 100 -28.09 35.39 6.73
C SER A 100 -28.41 33.91 6.95
N ILE A 101 -27.59 32.98 6.42
CA ILE A 101 -27.74 31.54 6.67
C ILE A 101 -27.65 31.26 8.15
N ARG A 102 -26.57 31.71 8.80
CA ARG A 102 -26.30 31.40 10.21
C ARG A 102 -27.44 31.86 11.10
N GLU A 103 -27.89 33.09 10.92
CA GLU A 103 -28.92 33.66 11.79
C GLU A 103 -30.31 33.08 11.53
N LEU A 104 -30.69 32.87 10.27
CA LEU A 104 -32.00 32.30 9.92
C LEU A 104 -32.12 30.82 10.30
N LEU A 105 -31.01 30.07 10.21
CA LEU A 105 -30.96 28.68 10.63
C LEU A 105 -30.81 28.49 12.14
N ASP A 106 -30.71 29.57 12.92
CA ASP A 106 -30.47 29.54 14.37
C ASP A 106 -29.18 28.77 14.76
N VAL A 107 -28.14 28.96 13.95
CA VAL A 107 -26.83 28.36 14.16
C VAL A 107 -26.01 29.27 15.09
N PRO A 108 -25.25 28.71 16.07
CA PRO A 108 -24.50 29.51 17.04
C PRO A 108 -23.57 30.55 16.39
N ARG A 109 -23.54 31.75 16.96
CA ARG A 109 -22.62 32.83 16.52
C ARG A 109 -21.15 32.44 16.61
N THR A 110 -20.82 31.49 17.49
CA THR A 110 -19.47 30.95 17.69
C THR A 110 -19.06 29.90 16.66
N LEU A 111 -19.96 29.49 15.75
CA LEU A 111 -19.68 28.39 14.81
C LEU A 111 -18.45 28.67 13.97
N GLU A 112 -18.30 29.87 13.39
CA GLU A 112 -17.14 30.21 12.53
C GLU A 112 -15.81 30.03 13.29
N ASN A 113 -15.72 30.60 14.50
CA ASN A 113 -14.53 30.43 15.35
C ASN A 113 -14.29 28.96 15.72
N SER A 114 -15.34 28.19 15.98
CA SER A 114 -15.24 26.76 16.27
C SER A 114 -14.78 25.97 15.05
N GLN A 115 -15.28 26.29 13.87
CA GLN A 115 -14.92 25.64 12.61
C GLN A 115 -13.46 25.94 12.26
N ASP A 116 -13.04 27.20 12.39
CA ASP A 116 -11.64 27.59 12.20
C ASP A 116 -10.72 26.87 13.17
N LEU A 117 -11.10 26.73 14.45
CA LEU A 117 -10.32 25.97 15.43
C LEU A 117 -10.20 24.49 15.04
N LEU A 118 -11.31 23.84 14.66
CA LEU A 118 -11.31 22.43 14.25
C LEU A 118 -10.52 22.19 12.95
N ILE A 119 -10.64 23.09 11.98
CA ILE A 119 -9.90 23.03 10.71
C ILE A 119 -8.41 23.26 10.97
N ASN A 120 -8.05 24.27 11.77
CA ASN A 120 -6.65 24.54 12.11
C ASN A 120 -6.04 23.41 12.94
N GLU A 121 -6.81 22.76 13.82
CA GLU A 121 -6.37 21.56 14.55
C GLU A 121 -6.16 20.37 13.60
N ALA A 122 -7.04 20.16 12.62
CA ALA A 122 -6.86 19.12 11.62
C ALA A 122 -5.60 19.36 10.77
N LEU A 123 -5.38 20.63 10.39
CA LEU A 123 -4.28 21.05 9.53
C LEU A 123 -2.95 21.28 10.27
N SER A 124 -2.95 21.45 11.60
CA SER A 124 -1.72 21.54 12.39
C SER A 124 -0.84 20.31 12.22
N SER A 125 -1.45 19.19 11.80
CA SER A 125 -0.78 17.96 11.42
C SER A 125 0.25 18.12 10.29
N LEU A 126 0.09 19.14 9.45
CA LEU A 126 0.98 19.56 8.36
C LEU A 126 1.18 21.07 8.48
N MET A 127 2.19 21.48 9.23
CA MET A 127 2.57 22.89 9.37
C MET A 127 2.74 23.56 7.99
N GLY A 128 1.81 24.46 7.63
CA GLY A 128 1.98 25.49 6.59
C GLY A 128 2.00 25.06 5.12
N GLY A 129 1.86 23.78 4.80
CA GLY A 129 1.89 23.30 3.40
C GLY A 129 0.56 23.44 2.65
N SER A 130 0.62 23.73 1.35
CA SER A 130 -0.50 23.49 0.42
C SER A 130 -0.95 22.01 0.53
N PRO A 131 -2.25 21.70 0.36
CA PRO A 131 -2.72 20.31 0.37
C PRO A 131 -1.90 19.48 -0.60
N ILE A 132 -1.33 18.39 -0.09
CA ILE A 132 -0.47 17.49 -0.85
C ILE A 132 -1.38 16.72 -1.79
N LYS A 133 -1.04 16.68 -3.08
CA LYS A 133 -1.80 15.88 -4.05
C LYS A 133 -1.76 14.43 -3.60
N THR A 134 -2.93 13.86 -3.46
CA THR A 134 -3.10 12.44 -3.19
C THR A 134 -3.35 11.77 -4.53
N SER A 135 -3.27 10.45 -4.61
CA SER A 135 -3.58 9.72 -5.84
C SER A 135 -4.90 8.97 -5.67
N ALA A 136 -5.75 8.99 -6.70
CA ALA A 136 -7.00 8.25 -6.69
C ALA A 136 -6.73 6.82 -7.15
N VAL A 137 -7.11 5.83 -6.32
CA VAL A 137 -7.06 4.42 -6.72
C VAL A 137 -8.43 4.03 -7.24
N CYS A 138 -8.54 3.80 -8.55
CA CYS A 138 -9.74 3.24 -9.15
C CYS A 138 -9.60 1.73 -9.27
N ASN A 139 -10.62 0.99 -8.79
CA ASN A 139 -10.83 -0.36 -9.27
C ASN A 139 -11.26 -0.26 -10.73
N SER A 140 -10.35 -0.60 -11.63
CA SER A 140 -10.55 -0.65 -13.07
C SER A 140 -11.61 -1.70 -13.41
N SER A 141 -12.87 -1.29 -13.58
CA SER A 141 -13.81 -2.01 -14.46
C SER A 141 -15.02 -1.20 -14.94
N GLU A 142 -15.49 -0.14 -14.28
CA GLU A 142 -16.86 0.37 -14.61
C GLU A 142 -17.08 1.87 -14.82
N ILE A 143 -16.08 2.76 -14.76
CA ILE A 143 -16.36 4.20 -14.99
C ILE A 143 -15.38 4.84 -15.98
N SER A 144 -15.65 4.67 -17.27
CA SER A 144 -15.10 5.51 -18.34
C SER A 144 -15.88 6.83 -18.37
N GLY A 145 -15.34 7.91 -17.80
CA GLY A 145 -15.87 9.26 -18.07
C GLY A 145 -15.67 10.35 -17.01
N CYS A 146 -15.26 10.04 -15.78
CA CYS A 146 -15.07 11.07 -14.74
C CYS A 146 -13.59 11.40 -14.52
N PRO A 147 -13.18 12.69 -14.48
CA PRO A 147 -11.86 13.04 -13.96
C PRO A 147 -11.78 12.61 -12.50
N LEU A 148 -10.82 11.72 -12.21
CA LEU A 148 -10.60 11.13 -10.90
C LEU A 148 -10.23 12.23 -9.90
N ALA A 149 -10.98 12.35 -8.80
CA ALA A 149 -10.70 13.31 -7.75
C ALA A 149 -9.53 12.85 -6.89
N SER A 150 -8.31 12.96 -7.43
CA SER A 150 -7.07 12.61 -6.73
C SER A 150 -6.50 13.78 -5.92
N ASP A 151 -6.87 15.02 -6.20
CA ASP A 151 -6.38 16.18 -5.46
C ASP A 151 -7.50 17.04 -4.84
N ALA A 152 -7.11 17.87 -3.87
CA ALA A 152 -8.01 18.83 -3.23
C ALA A 152 -8.71 19.71 -4.27
N GLU A 153 -8.03 20.09 -5.36
CA GLU A 153 -8.60 20.87 -6.45
C GLU A 153 -9.70 20.13 -7.22
N SER A 154 -9.57 18.83 -7.43
CA SER A 154 -10.57 18.02 -8.11
C SER A 154 -11.77 17.73 -7.22
N LEU A 155 -11.56 17.49 -5.92
CA LEU A 155 -12.68 17.42 -4.97
C LEU A 155 -13.38 18.77 -4.85
N LEU A 156 -12.63 19.88 -4.84
CA LEU A 156 -13.17 21.24 -4.89
C LEU A 156 -13.98 21.48 -6.17
N LYS A 157 -13.43 21.17 -7.34
CA LYS A 157 -14.13 21.26 -8.63
C LYS A 157 -15.37 20.37 -8.64
N PHE A 158 -15.31 19.17 -8.08
CA PHE A 158 -16.47 18.29 -7.99
C PHE A 158 -17.58 18.90 -7.13
N ILE A 159 -17.25 19.56 -6.02
CA ILE A 159 -18.21 20.22 -5.14
C ILE A 159 -18.75 21.53 -5.77
N ILE A 160 -17.92 22.28 -6.49
CA ILE A 160 -18.23 23.61 -7.05
C ILE A 160 -18.88 23.54 -8.44
N CYS A 161 -18.36 22.72 -9.36
CA CYS A 161 -18.63 22.75 -10.80
C CYS A 161 -19.70 21.78 -11.31
N SER A 162 -20.30 20.95 -10.46
CA SER A 162 -21.27 19.95 -10.90
C SER A 162 -22.65 20.57 -11.16
N ASP A 163 -22.86 20.94 -12.44
CA ASP A 163 -24.16 21.13 -13.10
C ASP A 163 -24.86 19.78 -13.43
N ASP A 164 -24.20 18.65 -13.14
CA ASP A 164 -24.78 17.32 -13.33
C ASP A 164 -25.84 17.01 -12.27
N GLN A 165 -26.96 16.44 -12.72
CA GLN A 165 -28.12 16.02 -11.93
C GLN A 165 -27.85 14.85 -10.95
N GLU A 166 -26.59 14.55 -10.65
CA GLU A 166 -26.20 13.46 -9.77
C GLU A 166 -26.10 13.90 -8.30
N ARG A 167 -26.65 13.07 -7.41
CA ARG A 167 -26.66 13.27 -5.95
C ARG A 167 -25.23 13.38 -5.41
N LYS A 168 -24.94 14.41 -4.61
CA LYS A 168 -23.57 14.70 -4.12
C LYS A 168 -23.31 14.09 -2.73
N GLN A 169 -23.50 12.77 -2.64
CA GLN A 169 -23.05 11.98 -1.48
C GLN A 169 -21.69 11.37 -1.82
N ILE A 170 -20.64 11.85 -1.14
CA ILE A 170 -19.25 11.49 -1.43
C ILE A 170 -18.67 10.77 -0.23
N PHE A 171 -18.07 9.61 -0.47
CA PHE A 171 -17.31 8.88 0.52
C PHE A 171 -15.83 8.88 0.15
N VAL A 172 -14.99 9.48 1.00
CA VAL A 172 -13.53 9.47 0.84
C VAL A 172 -12.98 8.27 1.60
N GLU A 173 -12.59 7.23 0.87
CA GLU A 173 -12.01 6.01 1.44
C GLU A 173 -10.49 6.08 1.44
N ALA A 174 -9.89 5.72 2.58
CA ALA A 174 -8.45 5.55 2.69
C ALA A 174 -8.10 4.75 3.94
N GLU A 175 -6.98 4.05 3.91
CA GLU A 175 -6.40 3.50 5.14
C GLU A 175 -5.83 4.60 6.05
N ALA A 176 -5.43 4.22 7.25
CA ALA A 176 -4.82 5.15 8.20
C ALA A 176 -3.52 5.74 7.64
N GLY A 177 -3.28 7.02 7.90
CA GLY A 177 -2.05 7.69 7.46
C GLY A 177 -2.02 8.09 5.98
N LYS A 178 -3.14 7.98 5.23
CA LYS A 178 -3.22 8.38 3.81
C LYS A 178 -3.68 9.84 3.58
N GLY A 179 -4.09 10.56 4.63
CA GLY A 179 -4.35 12.00 4.56
C GLY A 179 -5.83 12.44 4.51
N LYS A 180 -6.81 11.59 4.84
CA LYS A 180 -8.26 11.91 4.81
C LYS A 180 -8.61 13.24 5.51
N THR A 181 -8.28 13.33 6.80
CA THR A 181 -8.51 14.52 7.64
C THR A 181 -7.92 15.79 7.03
N ILE A 182 -6.70 15.71 6.51
CA ILE A 182 -5.99 16.82 5.88
C ILE A 182 -6.71 17.26 4.60
N LEU A 183 -7.11 16.31 3.75
CA LEU A 183 -7.83 16.60 2.51
C LEU A 183 -9.14 17.33 2.81
N LEU A 184 -9.96 16.77 3.70
CA LEU A 184 -11.27 17.34 4.05
C LEU A 184 -11.10 18.75 4.65
N ALA A 185 -10.23 18.92 5.64
CA ALA A 185 -10.02 20.21 6.27
C ALA A 185 -9.46 21.27 5.29
N SER A 186 -8.55 20.87 4.39
CA SER A 186 -8.00 21.77 3.37
C SER A 186 -9.06 22.23 2.37
N VAL A 187 -9.93 21.31 1.94
CA VAL A 187 -11.02 21.57 1.01
C VAL A 187 -12.04 22.51 1.66
N VAL A 188 -12.44 22.27 2.91
CA VAL A 188 -13.36 23.15 3.65
C VAL A 188 -12.76 24.56 3.80
N ARG A 189 -11.48 24.68 4.14
CA ARG A 189 -10.79 25.98 4.24
C ARG A 189 -10.83 26.76 2.93
N SER A 190 -10.54 26.11 1.81
CA SER A 190 -10.60 26.73 0.48
C SER A 190 -12.02 27.11 0.06
N LEU A 191 -13.02 26.26 0.36
CA LEU A 191 -14.44 26.52 0.08
C LEU A 191 -14.98 27.71 0.89
N ASN A 192 -14.56 27.83 2.16
CA ASN A 192 -14.93 28.95 3.00
C ASN A 192 -14.43 30.30 2.44
N ALA A 193 -13.32 30.33 1.69
CA ALA A 193 -12.85 31.54 1.03
C ALA A 193 -13.55 31.83 -0.32
N ALA A 194 -13.97 30.78 -1.04
CA ALA A 194 -14.41 30.90 -2.44
C ALA A 194 -15.94 30.84 -2.66
N SER A 195 -16.73 30.46 -1.66
CA SER A 195 -18.17 30.23 -1.81
C SER A 195 -19.00 30.86 -0.69
N ASP A 196 -20.21 31.31 -1.06
CA ASP A 196 -21.22 31.89 -0.17
C ASP A 196 -22.04 30.85 0.60
N ARG A 197 -21.85 29.54 0.33
CA ARG A 197 -22.47 28.45 1.10
C ARG A 197 -21.84 28.35 2.50
N LEU A 198 -22.57 27.78 3.44
CA LEU A 198 -22.03 27.44 4.76
C LEU A 198 -21.43 26.02 4.70
N PHE A 199 -20.15 25.89 5.03
CA PHE A 199 -19.45 24.61 5.10
C PHE A 199 -19.26 24.22 6.58
N ILE A 200 -19.73 23.03 6.94
CA ILE A 200 -19.65 22.53 8.31
C ILE A 200 -18.76 21.29 8.30
N TYR A 201 -17.63 21.39 8.99
CA TYR A 201 -16.68 20.32 9.27
C TYR A 201 -16.90 19.77 10.68
N VAL A 202 -17.15 18.47 10.79
CA VAL A 202 -17.36 17.75 12.04
C VAL A 202 -16.41 16.57 12.11
N PRO A 203 -15.36 16.64 12.95
CA PRO A 203 -14.53 15.48 13.25
C PRO A 203 -15.27 14.58 14.24
N LEU A 204 -15.76 13.42 13.77
CA LEU A 204 -16.63 12.52 14.54
C LEU A 204 -15.93 11.92 15.77
N ARG A 205 -14.59 11.93 15.79
CA ARG A 205 -13.78 11.59 16.97
C ARG A 205 -14.09 12.46 18.20
N ARG A 206 -14.60 13.68 18.01
CA ARG A 206 -14.91 14.61 19.11
C ARG A 206 -16.29 14.39 19.73
N LEU A 207 -17.11 13.49 19.17
CA LEU A 207 -18.42 13.16 19.72
C LEU A 207 -18.26 12.63 21.15
N PRO A 208 -18.88 13.26 22.17
CA PRO A 208 -18.84 12.76 23.54
C PRO A 208 -19.34 11.34 23.60
N ILE A 209 -18.68 10.50 24.39
CA ILE A 209 -19.10 9.10 24.56
C ILE A 209 -20.54 9.03 25.08
N GLN A 210 -21.00 9.99 25.87
CA GLN A 210 -22.37 9.95 26.39
C GLN A 210 -23.42 10.40 25.37
N ALA A 211 -23.03 11.01 24.25
CA ALA A 211 -23.94 11.44 23.19
C ALA A 211 -24.43 10.23 22.36
N GLY A 212 -25.61 10.38 21.75
CA GLY A 212 -26.03 9.47 20.69
C GLY A 212 -25.16 9.62 19.45
N VAL A 213 -25.40 8.78 18.45
CA VAL A 213 -24.64 8.78 17.18
C VAL A 213 -25.49 9.21 16.00
N GLY A 214 -26.76 9.59 16.22
CA GLY A 214 -27.65 10.02 15.14
C GLY A 214 -27.31 11.42 14.65
N PHE A 215 -27.89 11.81 13.50
CA PHE A 215 -27.66 13.14 12.91
C PHE A 215 -27.82 14.29 13.93
N TYR A 216 -28.90 14.26 14.72
CA TYR A 216 -29.16 15.33 15.70
C TYR A 216 -28.10 15.38 16.81
N ASP A 217 -27.61 14.23 17.27
CA ASP A 217 -26.54 14.16 18.26
C ASP A 217 -25.24 14.74 17.70
N ILE A 218 -24.95 14.46 16.42
CA ILE A 218 -23.78 15.01 15.72
C ILE A 218 -23.88 16.53 15.62
N MET A 219 -25.06 17.08 15.35
CA MET A 219 -25.26 18.53 15.28
C MET A 219 -25.13 19.22 16.64
N GLN A 220 -25.35 18.51 17.75
CA GLN A 220 -25.12 19.10 19.08
C GLN A 220 -23.64 19.47 19.30
N LEU A 221 -22.70 18.80 18.64
CA LEU A 221 -21.26 19.13 18.72
C LEU A 221 -20.95 20.56 18.30
N ILE A 222 -21.68 21.05 17.32
CA ILE A 222 -21.51 22.40 16.79
C ILE A 222 -22.50 23.38 17.44
N GLY A 223 -23.15 22.96 18.54
CA GLY A 223 -24.10 23.74 19.33
C GLY A 223 -25.47 23.94 18.68
N VAL A 224 -25.81 23.16 17.65
CA VAL A 224 -27.09 23.26 16.95
C VAL A 224 -28.07 22.23 17.54
N VAL A 225 -29.12 22.70 18.20
CA VAL A 225 -30.09 21.86 18.92
C VAL A 225 -31.53 22.25 18.58
N GLY A 226 -32.48 21.34 18.84
CA GLY A 226 -33.91 21.58 18.65
C GLY A 226 -34.27 21.97 17.22
N GLU A 227 -35.03 23.05 17.07
CA GLU A 227 -35.53 23.52 15.76
C GLU A 227 -34.41 23.97 14.82
N GLY A 228 -33.28 24.47 15.35
CA GLY A 228 -32.10 24.80 14.55
C GLY A 228 -31.55 23.58 13.80
N ALA A 229 -31.59 22.39 14.42
CA ALA A 229 -31.13 21.16 13.79
C ALA A 229 -32.08 20.69 12.67
N ASN A 230 -33.39 20.86 12.84
CA ASN A 230 -34.39 20.60 11.79
C ASN A 230 -34.21 21.55 10.59
N ARG A 231 -33.94 22.84 10.86
CA ARG A 231 -33.65 23.81 9.81
C ARG A 231 -32.34 23.49 9.10
N LEU A 232 -31.33 23.04 9.83
CA LEU A 232 -30.05 22.64 9.27
C LEU A 232 -30.17 21.42 8.35
N GLU A 233 -30.96 20.42 8.74
CA GLU A 233 -31.30 19.26 7.89
C GLU A 233 -31.87 19.71 6.54
N LYS A 234 -32.89 20.57 6.57
CA LYS A 234 -33.50 21.15 5.37
C LYS A 234 -32.53 22.04 4.57
N ALA A 235 -31.65 22.76 5.25
CA ALA A 235 -30.65 23.61 4.61
C ALA A 235 -29.61 22.79 3.84
N ILE A 236 -29.23 21.62 4.37
CA ILE A 236 -28.39 20.64 3.68
C ILE A 236 -29.14 20.09 2.47
N GLN A 237 -30.39 19.65 2.64
CA GLN A 237 -31.24 19.17 1.54
C GLN A 237 -31.45 20.22 0.44
N ASN A 238 -31.50 21.51 0.77
CA ASN A 238 -31.64 22.58 -0.21
C ASN A 238 -30.28 23.12 -0.70
N GLY A 239 -29.16 22.48 -0.35
CA GLY A 239 -27.81 22.84 -0.80
C GLY A 239 -27.31 24.22 -0.36
N LEU A 240 -27.87 24.78 0.72
CA LEU A 240 -27.36 25.99 1.38
C LEU A 240 -26.15 25.67 2.27
N VAL A 241 -26.13 24.44 2.79
CA VAL A 241 -25.10 23.92 3.69
C VAL A 241 -24.48 22.68 3.07
N ALA A 242 -23.14 22.58 3.13
CA ALA A 242 -22.41 21.36 2.81
C ALA A 242 -21.80 20.77 4.08
N LEU A 243 -22.02 19.47 4.30
CA LEU A 243 -21.63 18.78 5.52
C LEU A 243 -20.41 17.87 5.25
N PHE A 244 -19.37 18.02 6.07
CA PHE A 244 -18.14 17.23 6.04
C PHE A 244 -18.01 16.48 7.36
N LEU A 245 -18.09 15.15 7.31
CA LEU A 245 -17.94 14.27 8.46
C LEU A 245 -16.61 13.52 8.35
N ASP A 246 -15.67 13.84 9.23
CA ASP A 246 -14.33 13.22 9.23
C ASP A 246 -14.25 12.07 10.24
N GLY A 247 -13.87 10.88 9.75
CA GLY A 247 -13.58 9.68 10.55
C GLY A 247 -14.83 8.94 11.01
N ILE A 248 -15.64 8.40 10.08
CA ILE A 248 -16.79 7.56 10.42
C ILE A 248 -16.39 6.28 11.18
N ASP A 249 -15.15 5.83 10.99
CA ASP A 249 -14.51 4.73 11.74
C ASP A 249 -14.09 5.13 13.17
N GLU A 250 -14.11 6.43 13.50
CA GLU A 250 -13.64 7.00 14.77
C GLU A 250 -14.78 7.57 15.65
N VAL A 251 -16.06 7.39 15.31
CA VAL A 251 -17.23 7.90 16.08
C VAL A 251 -17.10 7.59 17.58
N SER A 252 -16.85 8.62 18.40
CA SER A 252 -16.73 8.55 19.89
C SER A 252 -15.92 7.38 20.46
N GLY A 253 -14.90 6.84 19.78
CA GLY A 253 -14.24 5.64 20.31
C GLY A 253 -15.16 4.40 20.39
N ARG A 254 -16.31 4.40 19.70
CA ARG A 254 -17.21 3.25 19.46
C ARG A 254 -17.04 2.76 18.03
N TYR A 255 -16.40 1.62 17.80
CA TYR A 255 -16.37 1.02 16.45
C TYR A 255 -17.30 -0.17 16.50
N ASP A 256 -18.45 0.00 15.87
CA ASP A 256 -19.42 -1.05 15.65
C ASP A 256 -19.90 -0.90 14.21
N ARG A 257 -19.76 -1.98 13.42
CA ARG A 257 -20.14 -1.98 12.01
C ARG A 257 -21.63 -1.76 11.83
N VAL A 258 -22.45 -2.28 12.73
CA VAL A 258 -23.90 -2.06 12.73
C VAL A 258 -24.18 -0.59 12.95
N LEU A 259 -23.52 0.02 13.94
CA LEU A 259 -23.64 1.44 14.24
C LEU A 259 -23.21 2.33 13.07
N ILE A 260 -22.07 2.04 12.44
CA ILE A 260 -21.57 2.80 11.28
C ILE A 260 -22.55 2.68 10.10
N ARG A 261 -23.00 1.46 9.80
CA ARG A 261 -23.98 1.22 8.74
C ARG A 261 -25.29 1.96 9.02
N ASP A 262 -25.79 1.89 10.25
CA ASP A 262 -27.05 2.52 10.64
C ASP A 262 -26.94 4.05 10.62
N LEU A 263 -25.77 4.61 10.97
CA LEU A 263 -25.47 6.03 10.81
C LEU A 263 -25.43 6.46 9.34
N LEU A 264 -24.71 5.72 8.49
CA LEU A 264 -24.66 6.01 7.04
C LEU A 264 -26.06 5.95 6.43
N ASN A 265 -26.89 5.00 6.86
CA ASN A 265 -28.30 4.91 6.48
C ASN A 265 -29.16 6.07 7.00
N ASP A 266 -28.95 6.51 8.25
CA ASP A 266 -29.68 7.66 8.81
C ASP A 266 -29.32 8.96 8.07
N LEU A 267 -28.03 9.21 7.84
CA LEU A 267 -27.53 10.35 7.07
C LEU A 267 -28.12 10.35 5.66
N ARG A 268 -28.11 9.20 4.98
CA ARG A 268 -28.72 9.07 3.66
C ARG A 268 -30.22 9.37 3.70
N ARG A 269 -30.97 8.69 4.57
CA ARG A 269 -32.43 8.82 4.65
C ARG A 269 -32.85 10.25 4.95
N LYS A 270 -32.16 10.92 5.88
CA LYS A 270 -32.50 12.29 6.30
C LYS A 270 -31.98 13.36 5.35
N LEU A 271 -30.77 13.22 4.83
CA LEU A 271 -30.09 14.33 4.14
C LEU A 271 -30.09 14.18 2.62
N SER A 272 -30.61 13.07 2.07
CA SER A 272 -30.63 12.87 0.61
C SER A 272 -31.54 13.86 -0.11
N SER A 273 -30.94 14.56 -1.08
CA SER A 273 -31.63 15.34 -2.11
C SER A 273 -30.70 15.52 -3.31
N ASN A 274 -31.20 16.08 -4.41
CA ASN A 274 -30.37 16.40 -5.57
C ASN A 274 -29.43 17.60 -5.31
N ASP A 275 -29.77 18.46 -4.34
CA ASP A 275 -29.01 19.66 -4.02
C ASP A 275 -28.05 19.46 -2.83
N ALA A 276 -28.23 18.39 -2.04
CA ALA A 276 -27.44 18.10 -0.85
C ALA A 276 -26.01 17.72 -1.19
N THR A 277 -25.05 18.27 -0.44
CA THR A 277 -23.63 17.94 -0.52
C THR A 277 -23.17 17.40 0.83
N ILE A 278 -22.84 16.11 0.86
CA ILE A 278 -22.38 15.40 2.06
C ILE A 278 -21.09 14.68 1.73
N VAL A 279 -20.03 14.98 2.46
CA VAL A 279 -18.72 14.34 2.33
C VAL A 279 -18.42 13.59 3.61
N VAL A 280 -18.23 12.29 3.53
CA VAL A 280 -17.89 11.43 4.67
C VAL A 280 -16.54 10.79 4.42
N SER A 281 -15.66 10.73 5.42
CA SER A 281 -14.39 10.01 5.33
C SER A 281 -14.41 8.72 6.17
N GLY A 282 -13.78 7.66 5.67
CA GLY A 282 -13.67 6.37 6.36
C GLY A 282 -12.64 5.44 5.72
N ARG A 283 -12.57 4.16 6.12
CA ARG A 283 -11.67 3.17 5.51
C ARG A 283 -12.41 2.39 4.41
N LYS A 284 -11.64 1.57 3.68
CA LYS A 284 -12.20 0.69 2.65
C LYS A 284 -13.17 -0.34 3.22
N THR A 285 -13.02 -0.71 4.50
CA THR A 285 -13.93 -1.63 5.18
C THR A 285 -15.32 -1.05 5.34
N GLU A 286 -15.45 0.23 5.65
CA GLU A 286 -16.74 0.90 5.81
C GLU A 286 -17.38 1.21 4.45
N ALA A 287 -16.58 1.50 3.43
CA ALA A 287 -17.05 1.73 2.07
C ALA A 287 -17.87 0.55 1.51
N ARG A 288 -17.58 -0.69 1.95
CA ARG A 288 -18.34 -1.90 1.56
C ARG A 288 -19.78 -1.91 2.05
N HIS A 289 -20.14 -1.06 3.01
CA HIS A 289 -21.50 -0.93 3.51
C HIS A 289 -22.32 0.11 2.76
N LEU A 290 -21.70 0.85 1.85
CA LEU A 290 -22.36 1.84 1.00
C LEU A 290 -23.03 1.15 -0.19
N ASP A 291 -24.08 1.77 -0.70
CA ASP A 291 -24.69 1.38 -1.97
C ASP A 291 -24.32 2.36 -3.08
N ASP A 292 -24.83 2.11 -4.29
CA ASP A 292 -24.52 2.86 -5.50
C ASP A 292 -24.93 4.34 -5.45
N SER A 293 -25.62 4.78 -4.39
CA SER A 293 -25.95 6.19 -4.21
C SER A 293 -24.78 7.04 -3.68
N TRP A 294 -23.71 6.39 -3.21
CA TRP A 294 -22.49 7.05 -2.77
C TRP A 294 -21.42 7.02 -3.86
N LYS A 295 -20.85 8.18 -4.14
CA LYS A 295 -19.63 8.27 -4.93
C LYS A 295 -18.42 7.99 -4.05
N ILE A 296 -17.74 6.88 -4.30
CA ILE A 296 -16.53 6.50 -3.56
C ILE A 296 -15.31 7.14 -4.24
N VAL A 297 -14.49 7.81 -3.45
CA VAL A 297 -13.23 8.44 -3.86
C VAL A 297 -12.11 7.82 -3.04
N GLY A 298 -11.26 7.03 -3.69
CA GLY A 298 -10.07 6.45 -3.06
C GLY A 298 -8.96 7.48 -2.88
N LEU A 299 -8.27 7.41 -1.75
CA LEU A 299 -7.16 8.28 -1.40
C LEU A 299 -5.89 7.48 -1.10
N ASP A 300 -4.79 7.82 -1.77
CA ASP A 300 -3.45 7.32 -1.46
C ASP A 300 -2.42 8.45 -1.48
N LEU A 301 -1.23 8.22 -0.92
CA LEU A 301 -0.14 9.20 -0.97
C LEU A 301 0.30 9.47 -2.43
N PRO A 302 0.93 10.63 -2.72
CA PRO A 302 1.51 10.88 -4.03
C PRO A 302 2.54 9.81 -4.39
N SER A 303 2.61 9.47 -5.68
CA SER A 303 3.56 8.48 -6.18
C SER A 303 5.00 8.93 -5.90
N GLN A 304 5.92 7.98 -5.75
CA GLN A 304 7.33 8.29 -5.45
C GLN A 304 8.00 9.14 -6.54
N THR A 305 7.52 9.04 -7.78
CA THR A 305 7.97 9.84 -8.93
C THR A 305 7.37 11.25 -8.97
N ASP A 306 6.37 11.52 -8.14
CA ASP A 306 5.70 12.82 -8.07
C ASP A 306 6.53 13.80 -7.19
N PRO A 307 6.83 15.01 -7.68
CA PRO A 307 7.46 16.06 -6.86
C PRO A 307 6.74 16.34 -5.53
N ASP A 308 5.43 16.12 -5.46
CA ASP A 308 4.64 16.31 -4.23
C ASP A 308 5.00 15.27 -3.14
N PHE A 309 5.55 14.10 -3.50
CA PHE A 309 6.06 13.16 -2.51
C PHE A 309 7.29 13.70 -1.77
N ARG A 310 8.21 14.38 -2.48
CA ARG A 310 9.33 15.07 -1.84
C ARG A 310 8.86 16.15 -0.86
N LYS A 311 7.87 16.94 -1.27
CA LYS A 311 7.26 17.96 -0.41
C LYS A 311 6.61 17.34 0.83
N TYR A 312 5.94 16.20 0.66
CA TYR A 312 5.36 15.43 1.76
C TYR A 312 6.42 14.95 2.77
N VAL A 313 7.52 14.38 2.28
CA VAL A 313 8.65 13.95 3.11
C VAL A 313 9.24 15.14 3.88
N GLN A 314 9.45 16.28 3.22
CA GLN A 314 9.97 17.50 3.85
C GLN A 314 9.07 17.99 5.00
N LEU A 315 7.76 18.09 4.77
CA LEU A 315 6.80 18.52 5.78
C LEU A 315 6.72 17.55 6.96
N THR A 316 6.84 16.24 6.69
CA THR A 316 6.87 15.21 7.73
C THR A 316 8.10 15.37 8.62
N ILE A 317 9.27 15.60 8.03
CA ILE A 317 10.52 15.81 8.78
C ILE A 317 10.46 17.11 9.59
N ASP A 318 9.99 18.21 9.00
CA ASP A 318 9.86 19.50 9.72
C ASP A 318 9.07 19.36 11.01
N ARG A 319 7.94 18.66 10.91
CA ARG A 319 7.09 18.39 12.06
C ARG A 319 7.78 17.50 13.08
N LEU A 320 8.36 16.39 12.64
CA LEU A 320 9.02 15.45 13.55
C LEU A 320 10.17 16.11 14.31
N ILE A 321 10.95 16.98 13.65
CA ILE A 321 11.99 17.76 14.32
C ILE A 321 11.39 18.70 15.37
N GLY A 322 10.32 19.43 15.02
CA GLY A 322 9.66 20.36 15.95
C GLY A 322 9.00 19.68 17.16
N GLU A 323 8.59 18.42 17.04
CA GLU A 323 7.90 17.64 18.08
C GLU A 323 8.83 16.58 18.74
N TRP A 324 10.09 16.46 18.32
CA TRP A 324 10.99 15.35 18.68
C TRP A 324 11.14 15.16 20.19
N ASP A 325 11.39 16.25 20.92
CA ASP A 325 11.60 16.22 22.37
C ASP A 325 10.36 15.72 23.12
N SER A 326 9.18 15.88 22.54
CA SER A 326 7.93 15.34 23.10
C SER A 326 7.73 13.84 22.82
N PHE A 327 8.36 13.33 21.75
CA PHE A 327 8.29 11.93 21.35
C PHE A 327 9.36 11.06 22.00
N ILE A 328 10.56 11.60 22.22
CA ILE A 328 11.73 10.79 22.64
C ILE A 328 11.49 10.03 23.94
N ASN A 329 10.79 10.64 24.89
CA ASN A 329 10.45 10.02 26.17
C ASN A 329 9.30 9.00 26.09
N LYS A 330 8.65 8.89 24.93
CA LYS A 330 7.51 7.99 24.67
C LYS A 330 7.89 6.82 23.75
N PHE A 331 9.09 6.82 23.19
CA PHE A 331 9.60 5.70 22.40
C PHE A 331 9.93 4.52 23.32
N PRO A 332 9.59 3.28 22.94
CA PRO A 332 10.00 2.11 23.69
C PRO A 332 11.53 1.98 23.71
N SER A 333 12.09 1.55 24.84
CA SER A 333 13.55 1.50 25.05
C SER A 333 14.31 0.63 24.02
N GLU A 334 13.65 -0.38 23.45
CA GLU A 334 14.19 -1.22 22.37
C GLU A 334 14.56 -0.42 21.10
N PHE A 335 13.98 0.76 20.89
CA PHE A 335 14.29 1.65 19.75
C PHE A 335 15.38 2.67 20.04
N ASN A 336 15.93 2.73 21.26
CA ASN A 336 16.97 3.70 21.62
C ASN A 336 18.20 3.62 20.70
N SER A 337 18.56 2.40 20.27
CA SER A 337 19.68 2.20 19.34
C SER A 337 19.39 2.69 17.91
N MET A 338 18.11 2.82 17.55
CA MET A 338 17.62 3.19 16.22
C MET A 338 17.31 4.68 16.13
N PHE A 339 16.54 5.22 17.08
CA PHE A 339 16.13 6.63 17.12
C PHE A 339 17.09 7.51 17.92
N GLY A 340 17.98 6.93 18.72
CA GLY A 340 18.78 7.68 19.69
C GLY A 340 17.96 8.07 20.92
N VAL A 341 18.65 8.64 21.91
CA VAL A 341 18.07 9.13 23.19
C VAL A 341 18.28 10.63 23.39
N ASP A 342 18.86 11.30 22.39
CA ASP A 342 19.24 12.71 22.45
C ASP A 342 18.20 13.62 21.77
N CYS A 343 18.02 14.82 22.31
CA CYS A 343 17.20 15.90 21.74
C CYS A 343 17.79 16.44 20.43
N VAL A 344 16.96 17.05 19.58
CA VAL A 344 17.42 17.60 18.29
C VAL A 344 18.41 18.74 18.49
N ASP A 345 19.51 18.69 17.72
CA ASP A 345 20.53 19.74 17.69
C ASP A 345 20.47 20.60 16.41
N GLU A 346 21.22 21.72 16.40
CA GLU A 346 21.32 22.61 15.23
C GLU A 346 21.92 21.94 13.98
N GLN A 347 22.57 20.79 14.14
CA GLN A 347 23.19 20.07 13.04
C GLN A 347 22.16 19.23 12.28
N ALA A 348 21.28 18.51 12.96
CA ALA A 348 20.17 17.81 12.33
C ALA A 348 19.23 18.74 11.55
N LEU A 349 19.05 19.98 12.03
CA LEU A 349 18.35 21.04 11.30
C LEU A 349 19.05 21.41 9.98
N ARG A 350 20.40 21.50 9.98
CA ARG A 350 21.20 21.79 8.78
C ARG A 350 21.22 20.63 7.79
N GLU A 351 21.12 19.40 8.27
CA GLU A 351 21.23 18.17 7.48
C GLU A 351 19.87 17.62 7.02
N LYS A 352 18.78 18.34 7.29
CA LYS A 352 17.42 17.98 6.87
C LYS A 352 17.32 17.62 5.38
N SER A 353 17.99 18.36 4.50
CA SER A 353 17.95 18.07 3.06
C SER A 353 18.58 16.71 2.73
N GLU A 354 19.63 16.31 3.45
CA GLU A 354 20.26 15.01 3.28
C GLU A 354 19.33 13.88 3.74
N ILE A 355 18.58 14.10 4.83
CA ILE A 355 17.58 13.14 5.32
C ILE A 355 16.45 12.99 4.30
N VAL A 356 15.97 14.08 3.71
CA VAL A 356 14.93 14.05 2.65
C VAL A 356 15.41 13.21 1.46
N ASP A 357 16.62 13.49 0.96
CA ASP A 357 17.17 12.78 -0.19
C ASP A 357 17.39 11.30 0.11
N TRP A 358 17.89 11.01 1.31
CA TRP A 358 18.03 9.64 1.79
C TRP A 358 16.70 8.89 1.84
N ILE A 359 15.62 9.49 2.35
CA ILE A 359 14.29 8.85 2.35
C ILE A 359 13.80 8.61 0.92
N LEU A 360 13.96 9.55 0.00
CA LEU A 360 13.52 9.37 -1.38
C LEU A 360 14.24 8.20 -2.08
N GLU A 361 15.50 7.95 -1.73
CA GLU A 361 16.29 6.83 -2.26
C GLU A 361 15.99 5.50 -1.56
N VAL A 362 15.74 5.52 -0.24
CA VAL A 362 15.50 4.32 0.58
C VAL A 362 14.05 3.83 0.49
N PHE A 363 13.08 4.74 0.40
CA PHE A 363 11.65 4.42 0.41
C PHE A 363 11.23 3.37 -0.64
N PRO A 364 11.71 3.39 -1.90
CA PRO A 364 11.39 2.35 -2.88
C PRO A 364 11.88 0.94 -2.45
N ILE A 365 12.93 0.88 -1.64
CA ILE A 365 13.56 -0.37 -1.21
C ILE A 365 12.80 -0.99 -0.04
N VAL A 366 12.44 -0.16 0.97
CA VAL A 366 11.92 -0.64 2.27
C VAL A 366 10.55 -0.07 2.66
N GLY A 367 10.09 0.99 1.99
CA GLY A 367 8.77 1.63 2.16
C GLY A 367 7.67 0.85 1.47
N LYS A 368 7.39 -0.36 1.97
CA LYS A 368 6.50 -1.33 1.32
C LYS A 368 5.00 -0.98 1.35
N ASP A 369 4.60 0.00 2.15
CA ASP A 369 3.27 0.63 2.11
C ASP A 369 3.43 2.16 2.05
N PRO A 370 2.82 2.85 1.06
CA PRO A 370 2.86 4.31 0.95
C PRO A 370 1.97 4.98 2.01
N SER A 371 2.30 4.89 3.29
CA SER A 371 1.57 5.54 4.39
C SER A 371 2.44 6.52 5.19
N LEU A 372 1.78 7.49 5.84
CA LEU A 372 2.43 8.48 6.71
C LEU A 372 3.35 7.82 7.73
N PHE A 373 2.93 6.70 8.31
CA PHE A 373 3.67 6.03 9.37
C PHE A 373 5.00 5.46 8.86
N PHE A 374 5.07 4.96 7.62
CA PHE A 374 6.33 4.50 7.04
C PHE A 374 7.29 5.66 6.77
N VAL A 375 6.77 6.79 6.28
CA VAL A 375 7.59 8.01 6.07
C VAL A 375 8.05 8.59 7.41
N GLN A 376 7.17 8.65 8.42
CA GLN A 376 7.52 9.08 9.78
C GLN A 376 8.56 8.15 10.41
N GLY A 377 8.39 6.84 10.24
CA GLY A 377 9.31 5.86 10.78
C GLY A 377 10.70 5.96 10.17
N LEU A 378 10.79 6.12 8.84
CA LEU A 378 12.05 6.39 8.14
C LEU A 378 12.65 7.73 8.56
N ALA A 379 11.83 8.78 8.64
CA ALA A 379 12.29 10.09 9.12
C ALA A 379 12.87 10.01 10.53
N ALA A 380 12.26 9.25 11.45
CA ALA A 380 12.80 9.06 12.78
C ALA A 380 14.11 8.27 12.80
N ILE A 381 14.25 7.24 11.96
CA ILE A 381 15.53 6.53 11.78
C ILE A 381 16.60 7.50 11.26
N GLY A 382 16.27 8.31 10.26
CA GLY A 382 17.18 9.29 9.67
C GLY A 382 17.61 10.36 10.69
N ILE A 383 16.65 10.97 11.37
CA ILE A 383 16.85 11.98 12.42
C ILE A 383 17.69 11.40 13.57
N GLY A 384 17.34 10.21 14.07
CA GLY A 384 18.03 9.54 15.16
C GLY A 384 19.46 9.14 14.85
N ALA A 385 19.72 8.70 13.61
CA ALA A 385 21.08 8.46 13.12
C ALA A 385 21.95 9.72 13.16
N ARG A 386 21.37 10.91 12.95
CA ARG A 386 22.09 12.19 12.94
C ARG A 386 22.25 12.83 14.31
N ILE A 387 21.29 12.69 15.22
CA ILE A 387 21.29 13.39 16.52
C ILE A 387 22.04 12.60 17.60
N GLY A 388 21.87 11.28 17.65
CA GLY A 388 22.51 10.44 18.66
C GLY A 388 23.76 9.74 18.14
N ASN A 389 23.56 8.63 17.42
CA ASN A 389 24.63 7.71 17.00
C ASN A 389 25.66 8.30 16.03
N ARG A 390 25.43 9.51 15.50
CA ARG A 390 26.21 10.16 14.43
C ARG A 390 26.54 9.22 13.28
N LYS A 391 25.64 8.29 12.97
CA LYS A 391 25.77 7.35 11.86
C LYS A 391 25.54 8.13 10.57
N SER A 392 26.45 7.94 9.61
CA SER A 392 26.26 8.55 8.30
C SER A 392 25.14 7.82 7.55
N LEU A 393 24.21 8.58 6.97
CA LEU A 393 23.15 8.05 6.09
C LEU A 393 23.70 7.65 4.71
N ARG A 394 24.88 8.16 4.37
CA ARG A 394 25.66 7.79 3.19
C ARG A 394 27.14 7.67 3.53
N ASN A 395 27.78 6.63 3.05
CA ASN A 395 29.24 6.52 3.04
C ASN A 395 29.73 6.53 1.58
N GLY A 396 30.09 7.72 1.08
CA GLY A 396 30.37 7.94 -0.34
C GLY A 396 29.14 7.68 -1.21
N LYS A 397 29.21 6.68 -2.10
CA LYS A 397 28.07 6.24 -2.95
C LYS A 397 27.18 5.19 -2.27
N ILE A 398 27.56 4.68 -1.10
CA ILE A 398 26.83 3.60 -0.44
C ILE A 398 25.79 4.21 0.51
N LEU A 399 24.53 3.89 0.26
CA LEU A 399 23.39 4.27 1.07
C LEU A 399 23.30 3.38 2.32
N TYR A 400 23.04 3.97 3.49
CA TYR A 400 22.59 3.21 4.65
C TYR A 400 21.13 2.81 4.44
N VAL A 401 20.82 1.52 4.40
CA VAL A 401 19.45 1.02 4.23
C VAL A 401 19.06 0.28 5.50
N PRO A 402 18.03 0.73 6.25
CA PRO A 402 17.54 0.01 7.43
C PRO A 402 16.85 -1.28 7.00
N THR A 403 16.70 -2.23 7.91
CA THR A 403 15.93 -3.46 7.65
C THR A 403 14.46 -3.10 7.41
N ILE A 404 13.75 -3.89 6.61
CA ILE A 404 12.31 -3.74 6.38
C ILE A 404 11.55 -3.91 7.71
N VAL A 405 12.03 -4.81 8.57
CA VAL A 405 11.45 -5.02 9.90
C VAL A 405 11.58 -3.78 10.78
N ASP A 406 12.74 -3.11 10.79
CA ASP A 406 12.93 -1.86 11.52
C ASP A 406 11.95 -0.77 11.05
N VAL A 407 11.75 -0.67 9.74
CA VAL A 407 10.80 0.30 9.16
C VAL A 407 9.36 -0.02 9.55
N CYS A 408 8.95 -1.28 9.50
CA CYS A 408 7.60 -1.71 9.91
C CYS A 408 7.35 -1.45 11.41
N ARG A 409 8.35 -1.75 12.24
CA ARG A 409 8.29 -1.53 13.68
C ARG A 409 8.28 -0.04 14.03
N SER A 410 9.12 0.75 13.36
CA SER A 410 9.14 2.21 13.50
C SER A 410 7.81 2.84 13.07
N ALA A 411 7.23 2.41 11.96
CA ALA A 411 5.89 2.84 11.55
C ALA A 411 4.83 2.50 12.61
N THR A 412 4.96 1.33 13.25
CA THR A 412 4.06 0.92 14.33
C THR A 412 4.20 1.80 15.58
N VAL A 413 5.42 2.20 15.95
CA VAL A 413 5.66 3.17 17.04
C VAL A 413 4.87 4.46 16.80
N PHE A 414 4.94 5.02 15.58
CA PHE A 414 4.20 6.25 15.25
C PHE A 414 2.69 6.05 15.21
N ALA A 415 2.21 4.87 14.81
CA ALA A 415 0.81 4.52 14.94
C ALA A 415 0.39 4.51 16.42
N CYS A 416 1.13 3.82 17.30
CA CYS A 416 0.86 3.77 18.74
C CYS A 416 0.92 5.16 19.41
N LEU A 417 1.91 5.98 19.07
CA LEU A 417 2.03 7.36 19.58
C LEU A 417 0.81 8.21 19.23
N ARG A 418 0.29 8.05 18.01
CA ARG A 418 -0.95 8.71 17.60
C ARG A 418 -2.14 8.23 18.43
N GLU A 419 -2.23 6.93 18.69
CA GLU A 419 -3.31 6.33 19.47
C GLU A 419 -3.27 6.71 20.96
N GLN A 420 -2.11 7.05 21.53
CA GLN A 420 -2.02 7.58 22.91
C GLN A 420 -2.85 8.85 23.12
N SER A 421 -2.94 9.71 22.11
CA SER A 421 -3.72 10.95 22.19
C SER A 421 -5.23 10.73 22.10
N LYS A 422 -5.66 9.51 21.75
CA LYS A 422 -7.06 9.18 21.44
C LYS A 422 -7.76 8.36 22.52
N VAL A 423 -7.02 7.71 23.41
CA VAL A 423 -7.59 7.00 24.55
C VAL A 423 -8.30 7.97 25.50
N ASP A 424 -9.30 7.51 26.22
CA ASP A 424 -10.02 8.34 27.18
C ASP A 424 -9.08 8.86 28.28
N ASP A 425 -9.36 10.07 28.79
CA ASP A 425 -8.55 10.73 29.82
C ASP A 425 -8.26 9.81 31.01
N ILE A 426 -9.24 8.98 31.41
CA ILE A 426 -9.14 8.06 32.56
C ILE A 426 -8.07 6.97 32.38
N ALA A 427 -7.74 6.59 31.15
CA ALA A 427 -6.79 5.54 30.85
C ALA A 427 -5.46 6.06 30.27
N ARG A 428 -5.31 7.38 30.12
CA ARG A 428 -4.15 8.00 29.47
C ARG A 428 -2.82 7.60 30.10
N ASP A 429 -2.76 7.56 31.42
CA ASP A 429 -1.51 7.25 32.16
C ASP A 429 -1.14 5.76 32.08
N ASN A 430 -2.09 4.88 31.74
CA ASN A 430 -1.89 3.44 31.60
C ASN A 430 -1.68 3.00 30.15
N TYR A 431 -1.82 3.88 29.15
CA TYR A 431 -1.85 3.49 27.74
C TYR A 431 -0.55 3.86 27.01
N SER A 432 0.55 3.19 27.37
CA SER A 432 1.89 3.48 26.84
C SER A 432 2.11 2.94 25.41
N THR A 433 3.15 3.43 24.71
CA THR A 433 3.51 2.94 23.35
C THR A 433 4.01 1.50 23.43
N GLU A 434 4.79 1.21 24.48
CA GLU A 434 5.40 -0.11 24.72
C GLU A 434 4.33 -1.18 24.93
N ASP A 435 3.34 -0.91 25.78
CA ASP A 435 2.24 -1.83 26.05
C ASP A 435 1.33 -2.02 24.82
N GLN A 436 1.13 -0.95 24.03
CA GLN A 436 0.43 -1.07 22.75
C GLN A 436 1.19 -1.98 21.77
N MET A 437 2.49 -1.77 21.59
CA MET A 437 3.31 -2.62 20.71
C MET A 437 3.35 -4.07 21.16
N ALA A 438 3.48 -4.29 22.47
CA ALA A 438 3.36 -5.62 23.05
C ALA A 438 1.98 -6.21 22.72
N THR A 439 0.88 -5.51 22.98
CA THR A 439 -0.47 -6.00 22.66
C THR A 439 -0.65 -6.35 21.17
N LEU A 440 -0.11 -5.53 20.26
CA LEU A 440 -0.14 -5.77 18.82
C LEU A 440 0.60 -7.05 18.40
N ARG A 441 1.76 -7.36 19.00
CA ARG A 441 2.48 -8.63 18.75
C ARG A 441 1.58 -9.84 19.05
N GLY A 442 0.84 -9.81 20.15
CA GLY A 442 -0.08 -10.88 20.52
C GLY A 442 -1.28 -10.98 19.59
N PHE A 443 -1.83 -9.85 19.19
CA PHE A 443 -2.90 -9.82 18.20
C PHE A 443 -2.43 -10.33 16.84
N ALA A 444 -1.17 -10.11 16.45
CA ALA A 444 -0.61 -10.63 15.22
C ALA A 444 -0.62 -12.16 15.22
N LEU A 445 -0.23 -12.78 16.34
CA LEU A 445 -0.32 -14.24 16.56
C LEU A 445 -1.76 -14.73 16.49
N LEU A 446 -2.68 -14.14 17.27
CA LEU A 446 -4.11 -14.54 17.28
C LEU A 446 -4.78 -14.37 15.91
N SER A 447 -4.41 -13.32 15.18
CA SER A 447 -4.96 -13.06 13.83
C SER A 447 -4.48 -14.08 12.80
N SER A 448 -3.33 -14.70 13.02
CA SER A 448 -2.69 -15.65 12.09
C SER A 448 -2.92 -17.12 12.48
N ALA A 449 -3.50 -17.37 13.66
CA ALA A 449 -3.83 -18.70 14.15
C ALA A 449 -4.87 -19.41 13.26
N THR A 450 -4.52 -20.59 12.76
CA THR A 450 -5.38 -21.45 11.93
C THR A 450 -6.09 -22.52 12.75
N LYS A 451 -5.49 -22.97 13.85
CA LYS A 451 -6.06 -23.93 14.81
C LYS A 451 -6.66 -23.20 16.00
N SER A 452 -7.85 -23.63 16.44
CA SER A 452 -8.39 -23.23 17.75
C SER A 452 -7.64 -23.98 18.85
N LEU A 453 -6.55 -23.40 19.35
CA LEU A 453 -5.85 -23.92 20.51
C LEU A 453 -6.58 -23.46 21.78
N PRO A 454 -7.10 -24.38 22.63
CA PRO A 454 -7.81 -24.01 23.85
C PRO A 454 -6.98 -23.21 24.86
N SER A 455 -5.64 -23.28 24.75
CA SER A 455 -4.67 -22.56 25.58
C SER A 455 -4.48 -21.10 25.19
N LEU A 456 -4.99 -20.64 24.04
CA LEU A 456 -4.74 -19.29 23.59
C LEU A 456 -5.53 -18.25 24.39
N PRO A 457 -4.86 -17.19 24.89
CA PRO A 457 -5.56 -16.11 25.53
C PRO A 457 -6.43 -15.37 24.52
N THR A 458 -7.61 -14.95 24.97
CA THR A 458 -8.45 -14.00 24.25
C THR A 458 -7.73 -12.65 24.12
N PRO A 459 -8.10 -11.81 23.13
CA PRO A 459 -7.54 -10.46 23.03
C PRO A 459 -7.72 -9.61 24.30
N TYR A 460 -8.82 -9.84 25.02
CA TYR A 460 -9.13 -9.22 26.30
C TYR A 460 -8.14 -9.61 27.39
N GLU A 461 -7.76 -10.89 27.47
CA GLU A 461 -6.77 -11.39 28.41
C GLU A 461 -5.35 -10.92 28.06
N ILE A 462 -5.02 -10.79 26.77
CA ILE A 462 -3.75 -10.18 26.34
C ILE A 462 -3.69 -8.73 26.81
N ALA A 463 -4.71 -7.92 26.52
CA ALA A 463 -4.74 -6.52 26.94
C ALA A 463 -4.67 -6.39 28.46
N GLN A 464 -5.41 -7.23 29.20
CA GLN A 464 -5.35 -7.25 30.67
C GLN A 464 -3.92 -7.51 31.17
N LYS A 465 -3.26 -8.55 30.66
CA LYS A 465 -1.92 -8.95 31.09
C LYS A 465 -0.86 -7.92 30.74
N VAL A 466 -0.89 -7.40 29.51
CA VAL A 466 0.13 -6.46 29.01
C VAL A 466 0.02 -5.12 29.73
N PHE A 467 -1.17 -4.51 29.76
CA PHE A 467 -1.38 -3.21 30.41
C PHE A 467 -1.41 -3.31 31.95
N SER A 468 -1.44 -4.52 32.50
CA SER A 468 -1.47 -4.76 33.95
C SER A 468 -2.64 -4.05 34.66
N VAL A 469 -3.80 -3.97 34.01
CA VAL A 469 -5.00 -3.33 34.56
C VAL A 469 -6.00 -4.38 35.03
N ASP A 470 -6.40 -4.29 36.30
CA ASP A 470 -7.42 -5.15 36.89
C ASP A 470 -8.82 -4.81 36.32
N PRO A 471 -9.49 -5.73 35.61
CA PRO A 471 -10.79 -5.48 34.99
C PRO A 471 -11.92 -5.35 36.01
N VAL A 472 -11.73 -5.83 37.25
CA VAL A 472 -12.73 -5.75 38.32
C VAL A 472 -12.60 -4.42 39.05
N ASN A 473 -11.39 -4.08 39.50
CA ASN A 473 -11.16 -2.90 40.31
C ASN A 473 -11.00 -1.61 39.48
N ASN A 474 -10.52 -1.72 38.23
CA ASN A 474 -10.29 -0.59 37.32
C ASN A 474 -11.03 -0.80 35.98
N ASN A 475 -12.30 -1.21 36.07
CA ASN A 475 -13.10 -1.58 34.89
C ASN A 475 -13.20 -0.47 33.84
N GLU A 476 -13.33 0.80 34.24
CA GLU A 476 -13.43 1.91 33.30
C GLU A 476 -12.13 2.11 32.51
N VAL A 477 -10.98 2.02 33.19
CA VAL A 477 -9.64 2.07 32.56
C VAL A 477 -9.49 0.89 31.59
N TYR A 478 -9.77 -0.32 32.06
CA TYR A 478 -9.68 -1.54 31.25
C TYR A 478 -10.56 -1.46 30.00
N THR A 479 -11.82 -1.05 30.17
CA THR A 479 -12.79 -0.90 29.08
C THR A 479 -12.30 0.13 28.07
N SER A 480 -11.72 1.25 28.52
CA SER A 480 -11.19 2.27 27.63
C SER A 480 -10.01 1.75 26.80
N ILE A 481 -9.04 1.10 27.44
CA ILE A 481 -7.88 0.48 26.78
C ILE A 481 -8.32 -0.53 25.73
N VAL A 482 -9.25 -1.43 26.08
CA VAL A 482 -9.74 -2.47 25.19
C VAL A 482 -10.47 -1.87 23.98
N ARG A 483 -11.30 -0.85 24.19
CA ARG A 483 -11.98 -0.12 23.10
C ARG A 483 -10.97 0.56 22.17
N GLN A 484 -9.94 1.19 22.73
CA GLN A 484 -8.91 1.85 21.94
C GLN A 484 -8.10 0.84 21.12
N ASN A 485 -7.71 -0.27 21.72
CA ASN A 485 -7.01 -1.36 21.02
C ASN A 485 -7.86 -1.98 19.90
N ALA A 486 -9.17 -2.10 20.07
CA ALA A 486 -10.06 -2.55 19.00
C ALA A 486 -10.08 -1.61 17.78
N LYS A 487 -9.72 -0.34 17.98
CA LYS A 487 -9.69 0.73 16.97
C LYS A 487 -8.33 1.07 16.42
N HIS A 488 -7.29 0.40 16.93
CA HIS A 488 -5.91 0.69 16.58
C HIS A 488 -5.78 0.82 15.06
N ALA A 489 -5.03 1.80 14.56
CA ALA A 489 -4.88 2.08 13.12
C ALA A 489 -4.40 0.88 12.27
N LEU A 490 -3.96 -0.19 12.94
CA LEU A 490 -3.46 -1.42 12.35
C LEU A 490 -4.46 -2.56 12.41
N LEU A 491 -5.58 -2.40 13.12
CA LEU A 491 -6.56 -3.44 13.39
C LEU A 491 -7.95 -3.03 12.96
N TYR A 492 -8.78 -4.04 12.73
CA TYR A 492 -10.22 -3.91 12.75
C TYR A 492 -10.84 -5.12 13.46
N ALA A 493 -12.04 -4.91 13.99
CA ALA A 493 -12.83 -5.96 14.62
C ALA A 493 -13.50 -6.84 13.56
N ALA A 494 -13.36 -8.16 13.70
CA ALA A 494 -14.23 -9.14 13.04
C ALA A 494 -15.02 -9.90 14.11
N GLU A 495 -16.31 -10.13 13.86
CA GLU A 495 -17.12 -11.06 14.65
C GLU A 495 -16.59 -12.48 14.45
N GLY A 496 -16.08 -13.10 15.52
CA GLY A 496 -15.85 -14.54 15.54
C GLY A 496 -17.17 -15.31 15.63
N ALA A 497 -17.11 -16.64 15.40
CA ALA A 497 -18.27 -17.55 15.38
C ALA A 497 -19.04 -17.68 16.72
N ALA A 498 -18.76 -16.83 17.72
CA ALA A 498 -19.44 -16.80 19.02
C ALA A 498 -19.50 -15.38 19.64
N GLY A 499 -19.47 -14.32 18.84
CA GLY A 499 -19.52 -12.93 19.35
C GLY A 499 -18.24 -12.45 20.04
N SER A 500 -17.14 -13.22 19.98
CA SER A 500 -15.82 -12.81 20.48
C SER A 500 -15.10 -11.93 19.45
N TYR A 501 -14.57 -10.78 19.89
CA TYR A 501 -13.65 -9.94 19.12
C TYR A 501 -12.45 -10.77 18.63
N ARG A 502 -12.25 -10.86 17.31
CA ARG A 502 -11.02 -11.40 16.71
C ARG A 502 -10.27 -10.26 16.00
N PRO A 503 -9.00 -9.98 16.37
CA PRO A 503 -8.24 -8.93 15.72
C PRO A 503 -7.92 -9.34 14.29
N LYS A 504 -8.02 -8.39 13.35
CA LYS A 504 -7.52 -8.55 11.98
C LYS A 504 -6.65 -7.35 11.64
N PHE A 505 -5.43 -7.62 11.18
CA PHE A 505 -4.54 -6.55 10.75
C PHE A 505 -4.99 -5.98 9.41
N LEU A 506 -4.93 -4.65 9.28
CA LEU A 506 -5.14 -3.93 8.04
C LEU A 506 -3.88 -3.89 7.18
N ASN A 507 -2.71 -3.83 7.82
CA ASN A 507 -1.42 -3.81 7.15
C ASN A 507 -0.70 -5.16 7.36
N ASP A 508 -0.56 -5.93 6.29
CA ASP A 508 0.08 -7.25 6.32
C ASP A 508 1.58 -7.16 6.58
N TRP A 509 2.28 -6.10 6.17
CA TRP A 509 3.71 -5.92 6.47
C TRP A 509 3.94 -5.82 7.97
N ILE A 510 3.13 -5.04 8.67
CA ILE A 510 3.26 -4.87 10.12
C ILE A 510 2.92 -6.18 10.85
N ARG A 511 1.80 -6.84 10.49
CA ARG A 511 1.46 -8.16 11.07
C ARG A 511 2.59 -9.17 10.92
N ASN A 512 3.10 -9.31 9.69
CA ASN A 512 4.14 -10.28 9.39
C ASN A 512 5.50 -9.89 10.02
N SER A 513 5.75 -8.59 10.26
CA SER A 513 6.96 -8.15 10.96
C SER A 513 6.98 -8.62 12.42
N PHE A 514 5.82 -8.59 13.09
CA PHE A 514 5.68 -9.16 14.42
C PHE A 514 5.80 -10.68 14.43
N LEU A 515 5.25 -11.39 13.44
CA LEU A 515 5.44 -12.84 13.32
C LEU A 515 6.92 -13.19 13.18
N ALA A 516 7.64 -12.52 12.28
CA ALA A 516 9.07 -12.75 12.04
C ALA A 516 9.91 -12.45 13.31
N GLU A 517 9.56 -11.39 14.05
CA GLU A 517 10.23 -11.05 15.32
C GLU A 517 10.01 -12.12 16.39
N VAL A 518 8.80 -12.65 16.51
CA VAL A 518 8.47 -13.67 17.52
C VAL A 518 9.26 -14.96 17.30
N ILE A 519 9.60 -15.31 16.04
CA ILE A 519 10.47 -16.45 15.72
C ILE A 519 11.87 -16.27 16.33
N VAL A 520 12.36 -15.03 16.43
CA VAL A 520 13.74 -14.73 16.86
C VAL A 520 13.83 -14.38 18.35
N ASN A 521 12.80 -13.75 18.92
CA ASN A 521 12.82 -13.24 20.30
C ASN A 521 12.01 -14.10 21.31
N GLU A 522 11.45 -15.22 20.85
CA GLU A 522 10.98 -16.41 21.58
C GLU A 522 9.92 -16.26 22.70
N ARG A 523 9.56 -15.07 23.18
CA ARG A 523 8.64 -14.93 24.32
C ARG A 523 7.54 -13.91 24.09
N TYR A 524 6.30 -14.32 24.34
CA TYR A 524 5.16 -13.42 24.32
C TYR A 524 4.21 -13.67 25.51
N CYS A 525 3.74 -12.59 26.14
CA CYS A 525 3.02 -12.62 27.41
C CYS A 525 1.77 -13.52 27.38
N GLY A 526 1.86 -14.64 28.10
CA GLY A 526 0.72 -15.52 28.36
C GLY A 526 0.44 -16.59 27.30
N ILE A 527 1.37 -16.82 26.36
CA ILE A 527 1.37 -17.97 25.44
C ILE A 527 2.66 -18.75 25.67
N ASP A 528 2.56 -20.07 25.81
CA ASP A 528 3.72 -20.94 25.98
C ASP A 528 4.59 -20.93 24.72
N HIS A 529 5.91 -21.03 24.90
CA HIS A 529 6.87 -20.96 23.79
C HIS A 529 6.60 -21.99 22.69
N ALA A 530 6.30 -23.24 23.07
CA ALA A 530 5.96 -24.30 22.12
C ALA A 530 4.68 -23.98 21.32
N ASP A 531 3.67 -23.38 21.97
CA ASP A 531 2.44 -22.95 21.31
C ASP A 531 2.71 -21.79 20.34
N ILE A 532 3.60 -20.86 20.71
CA ILE A 532 4.04 -19.77 19.82
C ILE A 532 4.69 -20.33 18.55
N ILE A 533 5.67 -21.23 18.69
CA ILE A 533 6.38 -21.81 17.54
C ILE A 533 5.41 -22.59 16.64
N SER A 534 4.54 -23.42 17.21
CA SER A 534 3.52 -24.17 16.42
C SER A 534 2.55 -23.23 15.69
N LEU A 535 2.12 -22.15 16.36
CA LEU A 535 1.25 -21.13 15.76
C LEU A 535 1.93 -20.43 14.58
N VAL A 536 3.18 -20.01 14.75
CA VAL A 536 3.89 -19.30 13.69
C VAL A 536 4.21 -20.25 12.53
N ALA A 537 4.58 -21.49 12.80
CA ALA A 537 4.80 -22.51 11.78
C ALA A 537 3.53 -22.72 10.91
N THR A 538 2.35 -22.72 11.52
CA THR A 538 1.06 -22.95 10.86
C THR A 538 0.28 -21.67 10.54
N ALA A 539 0.95 -20.51 10.57
CA ALA A 539 0.31 -19.21 10.41
C ALA A 539 -0.22 -19.02 8.98
N ASP A 540 -1.48 -18.61 8.87
CA ASP A 540 -2.10 -18.23 7.59
C ASP A 540 -1.70 -16.80 7.16
N ARG A 541 -1.65 -16.59 5.86
CA ARG A 541 -1.24 -15.34 5.19
C ARG A 541 0.13 -14.85 5.69
N ALA A 542 1.03 -15.78 6.01
CA ALA A 542 2.33 -15.47 6.59
C ALA A 542 3.47 -15.36 5.55
N ASN A 543 3.13 -15.37 4.25
CA ASN A 543 4.13 -15.41 3.17
C ASN A 543 5.21 -14.31 3.34
N LEU A 544 4.81 -13.05 3.57
CA LEU A 544 5.74 -11.93 3.78
C LEU A 544 6.69 -12.14 4.96
N ALA A 545 6.24 -12.82 6.02
CA ALA A 545 7.10 -13.14 7.16
C ALA A 545 8.24 -14.05 6.72
N PHE A 546 7.94 -15.10 5.96
CA PHE A 546 8.92 -16.11 5.56
C PHE A 546 9.73 -15.75 4.31
N SER A 547 9.13 -15.04 3.36
CA SER A 547 9.75 -14.71 2.08
C SER A 547 10.65 -13.48 2.16
N THR A 548 10.41 -12.57 3.12
CA THR A 548 11.06 -11.26 3.14
C THR A 548 11.53 -10.84 4.52
N LEU A 549 10.67 -10.86 5.54
CA LEU A 549 10.98 -10.24 6.84
C LEU A 549 11.90 -11.09 7.72
N LEU A 550 11.67 -12.40 7.81
CA LEU A 550 12.56 -13.30 8.54
C LEU A 550 13.96 -13.38 7.89
N PRO A 551 14.10 -13.53 6.55
CA PRO A 551 15.40 -13.41 5.88
C PRO A 551 16.16 -12.12 6.20
N ASP A 552 15.44 -11.00 6.25
CA ASP A 552 15.97 -9.66 6.58
C ASP A 552 16.44 -9.57 8.05
N ILE A 553 15.75 -10.21 9.00
CA ILE A 553 16.20 -10.31 10.40
C ILE A 553 17.42 -11.24 10.54
N LEU A 554 17.42 -12.36 9.82
CA LEU A 554 18.48 -13.37 9.92
C LEU A 554 19.80 -12.86 9.34
N ASP A 555 19.77 -11.96 8.34
CA ASP A 555 20.95 -11.35 7.71
C ASP A 555 22.00 -12.39 7.30
N GLY A 556 21.54 -13.46 6.64
CA GLY A 556 22.38 -14.57 6.17
C GLY A 556 22.79 -15.59 7.26
N LYS A 557 22.20 -15.52 8.45
CA LYS A 557 22.30 -16.57 9.48
C LYS A 557 21.25 -17.66 9.27
N ASP A 558 21.49 -18.79 9.92
CA ASP A 558 20.58 -19.94 9.89
C ASP A 558 19.30 -19.65 10.69
N ALA A 559 18.19 -20.22 10.25
CA ALA A 559 16.95 -20.17 11.00
C ALA A 559 17.04 -21.01 12.30
N PRO A 560 16.34 -20.63 13.39
CA PRO A 560 16.38 -21.40 14.64
C PRO A 560 15.99 -22.86 14.44
N GLU A 561 16.81 -23.80 14.93
CA GLU A 561 16.63 -25.24 14.70
C GLU A 561 15.29 -25.76 15.26
N GLU A 562 14.89 -25.29 16.44
CA GLU A 562 13.60 -25.65 17.06
C GLU A 562 12.41 -25.24 16.18
N PHE A 563 12.50 -24.06 15.56
CA PHE A 563 11.48 -23.57 14.62
C PHE A 563 11.43 -24.44 13.37
N ILE A 564 12.59 -24.75 12.76
CA ILE A 564 12.68 -25.62 11.59
C ILE A 564 12.14 -27.02 11.87
N ASN A 565 12.46 -27.60 13.03
CA ASN A 565 11.94 -28.90 13.43
C ASN A 565 10.42 -28.88 13.59
N THR A 566 9.86 -27.80 14.15
CA THR A 566 8.42 -27.67 14.36
C THR A 566 7.66 -27.45 13.05
N ILE A 567 8.14 -26.58 12.15
CA ILE A 567 7.50 -26.37 10.85
C ILE A 567 7.54 -27.62 9.99
N LEU A 568 8.64 -28.39 10.03
CA LEU A 568 8.74 -29.69 9.35
C LEU A 568 7.79 -30.72 9.95
N LEU A 569 7.63 -30.75 11.28
CA LEU A 569 6.69 -31.64 11.96
C LEU A 569 5.25 -31.34 11.55
N GLU A 570 4.85 -30.07 11.55
CA GLU A 570 3.51 -29.63 11.15
C GLU A 570 3.25 -29.85 9.65
N ALA A 571 4.24 -29.59 8.80
CA ALA A 571 4.17 -29.88 7.36
C ALA A 571 3.95 -31.38 7.11
N ARG A 572 4.72 -32.24 7.78
CA ARG A 572 4.58 -33.72 7.69
C ARG A 572 3.27 -34.22 8.28
N ALA A 573 2.66 -33.48 9.21
CA ALA A 573 1.33 -33.74 9.72
C ALA A 573 0.19 -33.36 8.76
N GLY A 574 0.51 -32.79 7.59
CA GLY A 574 -0.46 -32.46 6.55
C GLY A 574 -0.92 -31.00 6.53
N SER A 575 -0.24 -30.10 7.24
CA SER A 575 -0.60 -28.68 7.26
C SER A 575 -0.14 -27.95 5.99
N GLU A 576 -1.10 -27.51 5.16
CA GLU A 576 -0.84 -26.74 3.93
C GLU A 576 -0.09 -25.42 4.22
N PHE A 577 -0.42 -24.75 5.33
CA PHE A 577 0.23 -23.50 5.74
C PHE A 577 1.66 -23.73 6.20
N ALA A 578 1.92 -24.81 6.93
CA ALA A 578 3.29 -25.13 7.35
C ALA A 578 4.17 -25.52 6.15
N CYS A 579 3.63 -26.31 5.20
CA CYS A 579 4.33 -26.58 3.95
C CYS A 579 4.62 -25.27 3.19
N THR A 580 3.62 -24.40 3.05
CA THR A 580 3.76 -23.11 2.37
C THR A 580 4.86 -22.26 3.01
N ASN A 581 4.78 -22.05 4.32
CA ASN A 581 5.72 -21.24 5.09
C ASN A 581 7.15 -21.80 5.01
N PHE A 582 7.33 -23.13 5.04
CA PHE A 582 8.64 -23.76 4.89
C PHE A 582 9.22 -23.52 3.50
N TRP A 583 8.44 -23.74 2.43
CA TRP A 583 8.93 -23.58 1.07
C TRP A 583 9.25 -22.13 0.73
N GLN A 584 8.47 -21.16 1.25
CA GLN A 584 8.77 -19.73 1.12
C GLN A 584 10.05 -19.35 1.87
N LEU A 585 10.24 -19.85 3.09
CA LEU A 585 11.49 -19.63 3.84
C LEU A 585 12.69 -20.22 3.09
N ARG A 586 12.55 -21.44 2.57
CA ARG A 586 13.60 -22.13 1.81
C ARG A 586 14.00 -21.38 0.55
N ALA A 587 13.04 -20.86 -0.21
CA ALA A 587 13.32 -20.04 -1.37
C ALA A 587 14.18 -18.81 -1.00
N SER A 588 13.84 -18.15 0.12
CA SER A 588 14.46 -16.88 0.50
C SER A 588 15.82 -16.99 1.18
N ILE A 589 16.05 -17.98 2.05
CA ILE A 589 17.35 -18.13 2.73
C ILE A 589 18.27 -19.17 2.07
N GLY A 590 17.72 -20.04 1.21
CA GLY A 590 18.46 -21.05 0.47
C GLY A 590 18.82 -22.30 1.29
N ASP A 591 19.17 -23.38 0.58
CA ASP A 591 19.36 -24.72 1.15
C ASP A 591 20.40 -24.80 2.27
N ALA A 592 21.45 -23.96 2.21
CA ALA A 592 22.53 -23.94 3.19
C ALA A 592 22.08 -23.48 4.58
N HIS A 593 21.02 -22.67 4.66
CA HIS A 593 20.62 -21.94 5.86
C HIS A 593 19.31 -22.44 6.49
N VAL A 594 18.53 -23.26 5.78
CA VAL A 594 17.30 -23.87 6.31
C VAL A 594 17.59 -25.10 7.16
N GLY A 595 18.53 -25.95 6.72
CA GLY A 595 18.78 -27.25 7.33
C GLY A 595 17.60 -28.25 7.18
N GLY A 596 17.89 -29.55 7.34
CA GLY A 596 16.87 -30.61 7.33
C GLY A 596 16.37 -31.05 5.95
N GLN A 597 15.63 -32.17 5.92
CA GLN A 597 15.00 -32.69 4.70
C GLN A 597 13.67 -31.98 4.43
N SER A 598 13.53 -31.44 3.21
CA SER A 598 12.33 -30.71 2.80
C SER A 598 11.07 -31.59 2.82
N PRO A 599 9.91 -31.08 3.28
CA PRO A 599 8.66 -31.80 3.20
C PRO A 599 8.12 -31.73 1.77
N ARG A 600 7.45 -32.81 1.34
CA ARG A 600 6.71 -32.77 0.07
C ARG A 600 5.53 -31.80 0.17
N PRO A 601 5.24 -31.01 -0.88
CA PRO A 601 4.02 -30.20 -0.93
C PRO A 601 2.80 -31.09 -0.71
N VAL A 602 1.93 -30.69 0.21
CA VAL A 602 0.62 -31.32 0.40
C VAL A 602 -0.41 -30.61 -0.50
N PRO A 603 -1.55 -31.22 -0.81
CA PRO A 603 -2.58 -30.55 -1.60
C PRO A 603 -2.92 -29.17 -1.04
N LEU A 604 -3.16 -28.21 -1.93
CA LEU A 604 -3.44 -26.80 -1.66
C LEU A 604 -2.27 -25.96 -1.09
N THR A 605 -1.07 -26.52 -0.96
CA THR A 605 0.14 -25.73 -0.62
C THR A 605 0.35 -24.62 -1.64
N GLN A 606 0.60 -23.38 -1.19
CA GLN A 606 0.82 -22.21 -2.05
C GLN A 606 2.30 -21.82 -2.08
N ILE A 607 3.05 -22.36 -3.04
CA ILE A 607 4.44 -21.98 -3.29
C ILE A 607 4.47 -21.00 -4.46
N ASP A 608 3.62 -19.99 -4.38
CA ASP A 608 3.45 -18.97 -5.41
C ASP A 608 4.43 -17.82 -5.20
N ARG A 609 4.89 -17.21 -6.30
CA ARG A 609 5.81 -16.06 -6.33
C ARG A 609 7.10 -16.29 -5.53
N ALA A 610 7.52 -17.55 -5.38
CA ALA A 610 8.77 -17.91 -4.74
C ALA A 610 9.92 -17.82 -5.74
N GLU A 611 11.08 -17.30 -5.31
CA GLU A 611 12.28 -17.20 -6.14
C GLU A 611 13.35 -18.15 -5.62
N PHE A 612 13.55 -19.28 -6.28
CA PHE A 612 14.58 -20.26 -5.95
C PHE A 612 15.84 -19.98 -6.77
N ILE A 613 16.97 -19.76 -6.10
CA ILE A 613 18.23 -19.43 -6.77
C ILE A 613 19.33 -20.42 -6.36
N GLY A 614 19.78 -21.23 -7.32
CA GLY A 614 20.88 -22.19 -7.13
C GLY A 614 20.53 -23.36 -6.20
N CYS A 615 19.25 -23.66 -6.00
CA CYS A 615 18.79 -24.73 -5.12
C CYS A 615 18.96 -26.12 -5.74
N VAL A 616 19.18 -27.12 -4.88
CA VAL A 616 19.14 -28.53 -5.26
C VAL A 616 17.83 -29.13 -4.74
N ILE A 617 16.92 -29.41 -5.67
CA ILE A 617 15.59 -29.90 -5.37
C ILE A 617 15.49 -31.33 -5.90
N ASN A 618 15.42 -32.30 -4.99
CA ASN A 618 15.24 -33.70 -5.38
C ASN A 618 13.73 -34.02 -5.41
N ASN A 619 13.36 -35.27 -5.14
CA ASN A 619 11.98 -35.74 -5.12
C ASN A 619 11.07 -35.01 -4.11
N ASP A 620 11.59 -34.09 -3.31
CA ASP A 620 10.88 -33.29 -2.33
C ASP A 620 9.85 -32.34 -2.99
N LEU A 621 10.03 -31.89 -4.24
CA LEU A 621 9.01 -31.08 -4.93
C LEU A 621 7.86 -31.94 -5.51
N SER A 622 7.92 -33.27 -5.37
CA SER A 622 6.84 -34.14 -5.87
C SER A 622 5.58 -33.94 -5.06
N GLY A 623 4.44 -33.80 -5.73
CA GLY A 623 3.16 -33.56 -5.09
C GLY A 623 2.01 -33.54 -6.09
N ASP A 624 0.81 -33.45 -5.55
CA ASP A 624 -0.43 -33.36 -6.32
C ASP A 624 -1.27 -32.17 -5.84
N SER A 625 -1.93 -31.50 -6.78
CA SER A 625 -2.95 -30.47 -6.49
C SER A 625 -2.46 -29.30 -5.62
N TYR A 626 -1.31 -28.72 -5.93
CA TYR A 626 -0.74 -27.55 -5.23
C TYR A 626 -0.36 -26.43 -6.22
N PHE A 627 0.07 -25.27 -5.73
CA PHE A 627 0.30 -24.07 -6.54
C PHE A 627 1.77 -23.64 -6.57
N LEU A 628 2.25 -23.30 -7.77
CA LEU A 628 3.58 -22.74 -8.07
C LEU A 628 3.47 -21.40 -8.81
N ASP A 629 2.30 -20.77 -8.84
CA ASP A 629 2.00 -19.67 -9.75
C ASP A 629 2.98 -18.50 -9.59
N ASP A 630 3.43 -17.92 -10.71
CA ASP A 630 4.43 -16.85 -10.79
C ASP A 630 5.80 -17.16 -10.14
N SER A 631 6.07 -18.40 -9.73
CA SER A 631 7.37 -18.76 -9.13
C SER A 631 8.49 -18.85 -10.16
N SER A 632 9.72 -18.60 -9.71
CA SER A 632 10.92 -18.65 -10.55
C SER A 632 12.00 -19.55 -9.96
N PHE A 633 12.67 -20.28 -10.84
CA PHE A 633 13.79 -21.16 -10.53
C PHE A 633 14.97 -20.72 -11.41
N GLU A 634 16.04 -20.22 -10.80
CA GLU A 634 17.23 -19.74 -11.49
C GLU A 634 18.46 -20.55 -11.09
N GLY A 635 19.14 -21.17 -12.06
CA GLY A 635 20.35 -21.94 -11.81
C GLY A 635 20.15 -23.17 -10.93
N CYS A 636 18.90 -23.66 -10.80
CA CYS A 636 18.56 -24.78 -9.92
C CYS A 636 18.81 -26.12 -10.60
N ARG A 637 19.10 -27.14 -9.78
CA ARG A 637 19.11 -28.54 -10.21
C ARG A 637 17.90 -29.24 -9.61
N ILE A 638 16.96 -29.64 -10.44
CA ILE A 638 15.71 -30.29 -10.03
C ILE A 638 15.73 -31.72 -10.54
N SER A 639 15.52 -32.70 -9.67
CA SER A 639 15.60 -34.11 -10.06
C SER A 639 14.56 -35.03 -9.42
N ASN A 640 14.10 -36.01 -10.20
CA ASN A 640 13.23 -37.10 -9.77
C ASN A 640 11.90 -36.62 -9.15
N CYS A 641 11.27 -35.62 -9.77
CA CYS A 641 10.02 -35.04 -9.29
C CYS A 641 8.84 -35.50 -10.14
N ILE A 642 7.72 -35.82 -9.49
CA ILE A 642 6.43 -36.06 -10.16
C ILE A 642 5.45 -34.98 -9.71
N LEU A 643 5.03 -34.17 -10.66
CA LEU A 643 4.14 -33.02 -10.52
C LEU A 643 2.81 -33.40 -11.19
N SER A 644 1.76 -33.56 -10.39
CA SER A 644 0.43 -33.96 -10.85
C SER A 644 -0.58 -32.87 -10.53
N SER A 645 -1.37 -32.44 -11.51
CA SER A 645 -2.43 -31.43 -11.33
C SER A 645 -1.97 -30.15 -10.59
N VAL A 646 -0.72 -29.74 -10.83
CA VAL A 646 -0.10 -28.56 -10.20
C VAL A 646 -0.42 -27.32 -11.02
N SER A 647 -0.81 -26.23 -10.35
CA SER A 647 -0.92 -24.92 -11.01
C SER A 647 0.47 -24.33 -11.18
N MET A 648 0.86 -24.03 -12.42
CA MET A 648 2.17 -23.51 -12.80
C MET A 648 2.02 -22.27 -13.69
N VAL A 649 0.98 -21.47 -13.46
CA VAL A 649 0.67 -20.28 -14.27
C VAL A 649 1.77 -19.26 -14.07
N GLY A 650 2.49 -18.92 -15.14
CA GLY A 650 3.54 -17.89 -15.09
C GLY A 650 4.88 -18.39 -14.51
N VAL A 651 5.04 -19.70 -14.27
CA VAL A 651 6.28 -20.28 -13.75
C VAL A 651 7.44 -20.12 -14.74
N ASN A 652 8.62 -19.77 -14.23
CA ASN A 652 9.83 -19.60 -15.04
C ASN A 652 11.00 -20.44 -14.51
N PHE A 653 11.56 -21.28 -15.36
CA PHE A 653 12.85 -21.96 -15.13
C PHE A 653 13.92 -21.32 -16.00
N ARG A 654 15.00 -20.85 -15.38
CA ARG A 654 16.14 -20.22 -16.05
C ARG A 654 17.42 -20.94 -15.71
N SER A 655 18.19 -21.35 -16.72
CA SER A 655 19.51 -21.95 -16.53
C SER A 655 19.49 -23.19 -15.62
N CYS A 656 18.38 -23.93 -15.62
CA CYS A 656 18.16 -25.06 -14.73
C CYS A 656 18.56 -26.38 -15.39
N GLU A 657 18.96 -27.36 -14.57
CA GLU A 657 19.08 -28.75 -14.96
C GLU A 657 17.87 -29.53 -14.41
N LEU A 658 17.08 -30.09 -15.32
CA LEU A 658 15.84 -30.81 -15.02
C LEU A 658 16.06 -32.28 -15.38
N ILE A 659 16.06 -33.16 -14.38
CA ILE A 659 16.39 -34.58 -14.53
C ILE A 659 15.23 -35.44 -14.05
N ASN A 660 14.70 -36.35 -14.87
CA ASN A 660 13.60 -37.25 -14.52
C ASN A 660 12.41 -36.50 -13.90
N ILE A 661 12.00 -35.40 -14.54
CA ILE A 661 10.85 -34.60 -14.10
C ILE A 661 9.63 -35.03 -14.90
N GLU A 662 8.55 -35.40 -14.20
CA GLU A 662 7.27 -35.72 -14.81
C GLU A 662 6.25 -34.63 -14.44
N ILE A 663 5.70 -33.94 -15.44
CA ILE A 663 4.59 -33.00 -15.33
C ILE A 663 3.41 -33.65 -16.05
N ILE A 664 2.43 -34.10 -15.27
CA ILE A 664 1.36 -35.00 -15.73
C ILE A 664 0.00 -34.60 -15.15
N ASN A 665 -1.07 -35.27 -15.58
CA ASN A 665 -2.42 -35.11 -15.06
C ASN A 665 -2.87 -33.64 -15.03
N GLN A 666 -2.77 -32.95 -16.18
CA GLN A 666 -3.41 -31.63 -16.35
C GLN A 666 -2.83 -30.51 -15.49
N CYS A 667 -1.50 -30.42 -15.36
CA CYS A 667 -0.87 -29.22 -14.80
C CYS A 667 -1.20 -27.97 -15.63
N GLU A 668 -1.45 -26.83 -14.95
CA GLU A 668 -1.90 -25.57 -15.57
C GLU A 668 -0.71 -24.65 -15.90
N GLY A 669 -0.51 -24.29 -17.18
CA GLY A 669 0.46 -23.31 -17.65
C GLY A 669 -0.12 -21.91 -17.88
N PRO A 670 0.65 -20.95 -18.43
CA PRO A 670 1.87 -21.17 -19.21
C PRO A 670 3.17 -21.25 -18.38
N ILE A 671 4.12 -22.07 -18.85
CA ILE A 671 5.44 -22.27 -18.24
C ILE A 671 6.54 -21.83 -19.22
N LEU A 672 7.52 -21.06 -18.72
CA LEU A 672 8.71 -20.67 -19.47
C LEU A 672 9.95 -21.44 -19.00
N PHE A 673 10.66 -22.02 -19.95
CA PHE A 673 11.99 -22.58 -19.79
C PHE A 673 12.99 -21.80 -20.65
N GLU A 674 14.01 -21.24 -20.03
CA GLU A 674 15.05 -20.45 -20.68
C GLU A 674 16.42 -21.00 -20.32
N GLY A 675 17.20 -21.43 -21.31
CA GLY A 675 18.55 -21.91 -21.07
C GLY A 675 18.64 -23.22 -20.29
N CYS A 676 17.56 -24.00 -20.22
CA CYS A 676 17.48 -25.21 -19.40
C CYS A 676 18.01 -26.45 -20.13
N VAL A 677 18.48 -27.41 -19.35
CA VAL A 677 18.87 -28.75 -19.80
C VAL A 677 17.86 -29.76 -19.27
N PHE A 678 17.30 -30.58 -20.16
CA PHE A 678 16.33 -31.62 -19.82
C PHE A 678 16.94 -33.00 -20.04
N ASN A 679 16.82 -33.88 -19.05
CA ASN A 679 17.23 -35.27 -19.15
C ASN A 679 16.15 -36.18 -18.58
N GLY A 680 15.56 -37.07 -19.40
CA GLY A 680 14.51 -37.98 -18.94
C GLY A 680 13.19 -37.29 -18.53
N CYS A 681 12.90 -36.08 -19.03
CA CYS A 681 11.73 -35.31 -18.62
C CYS A 681 10.49 -35.65 -19.46
N ARG A 682 9.31 -35.61 -18.82
CA ARG A 682 8.02 -35.96 -19.42
C ARG A 682 6.99 -34.87 -19.14
N PHE A 683 6.38 -34.34 -20.18
CA PHE A 683 5.29 -33.36 -20.12
C PHE A 683 4.07 -33.99 -20.79
N VAL A 684 3.00 -34.23 -20.04
CA VAL A 684 1.83 -34.98 -20.54
C VAL A 684 0.53 -34.24 -20.22
N ASP A 685 -0.27 -34.01 -21.26
CA ASP A 685 -1.63 -33.45 -21.16
C ASP A 685 -1.70 -32.14 -20.38
N MET A 686 -0.93 -31.14 -20.82
CA MET A 686 -0.92 -29.82 -20.21
C MET A 686 -2.25 -29.08 -20.45
N ILE A 687 -2.67 -28.25 -19.49
CA ILE A 687 -3.78 -27.29 -19.66
C ILE A 687 -3.22 -25.88 -19.55
N SER A 688 -3.79 -24.90 -20.26
CA SER A 688 -3.38 -23.50 -20.11
C SER A 688 -4.49 -22.54 -20.57
N LYS A 689 -4.52 -21.35 -19.98
CA LYS A 689 -5.31 -20.21 -20.49
C LYS A 689 -4.50 -19.31 -21.43
N GLY A 690 -3.18 -19.38 -21.36
CA GLY A 690 -2.24 -18.63 -22.21
C GLY A 690 -1.63 -19.50 -23.31
N CYS A 691 -1.42 -18.92 -24.50
CA CYS A 691 -0.87 -19.64 -25.65
C CYS A 691 0.53 -19.10 -26.04
N PRO A 692 1.54 -19.98 -26.24
CA PRO A 692 1.56 -21.41 -25.93
C PRO A 692 1.57 -21.74 -24.42
N ALA A 693 1.29 -22.99 -24.06
CA ALA A 693 1.36 -23.51 -22.68
C ALA A 693 2.81 -23.76 -22.23
N LEU A 694 3.70 -24.12 -23.16
CA LEU A 694 5.11 -24.38 -22.89
C LEU A 694 6.00 -23.53 -23.80
N TYR A 695 6.87 -22.71 -23.21
CA TYR A 695 7.87 -21.93 -23.93
C TYR A 695 9.26 -22.48 -23.63
N PHE A 696 10.02 -22.76 -24.68
CA PHE A 696 11.41 -23.21 -24.59
C PHE A 696 12.31 -22.25 -25.37
N VAL A 697 13.25 -21.61 -24.69
CA VAL A 697 14.21 -20.67 -25.27
C VAL A 697 15.61 -21.14 -24.92
N ASP A 698 16.49 -21.30 -25.90
CA ASP A 698 17.88 -21.76 -25.71
C ASP A 698 18.01 -23.06 -24.90
N CYS A 699 17.04 -23.96 -25.01
CA CYS A 699 16.97 -25.20 -24.23
C CYS A 699 17.63 -26.39 -24.93
N ARG A 700 18.11 -27.36 -24.14
CA ARG A 700 18.70 -28.61 -24.63
C ARG A 700 17.97 -29.83 -24.09
N PHE A 701 17.57 -30.74 -24.97
CA PHE A 701 16.96 -32.02 -24.62
C PHE A 701 17.97 -33.16 -24.81
N GLU A 702 18.42 -33.72 -23.70
CA GLU A 702 19.43 -34.79 -23.61
C GLU A 702 18.77 -36.11 -23.20
N GLY A 703 18.97 -37.20 -23.94
CA GLY A 703 18.31 -38.49 -23.65
C GLY A 703 16.80 -38.50 -23.91
N GLU A 704 16.12 -39.49 -23.34
CA GLU A 704 14.70 -39.81 -23.61
C GLU A 704 13.74 -38.81 -22.96
N ASN A 705 13.44 -37.71 -23.65
CA ASN A 705 12.47 -36.71 -23.21
C ASN A 705 11.16 -36.85 -24.01
N ILE A 706 10.02 -36.57 -23.39
CA ILE A 706 8.70 -36.71 -24.03
C ILE A 706 7.83 -35.49 -23.72
N ILE A 707 7.22 -34.92 -24.74
CA ILE A 707 6.12 -33.96 -24.66
C ILE A 707 4.95 -34.60 -25.41
N SER A 708 3.90 -34.95 -24.68
CA SER A 708 2.74 -35.67 -25.21
C SER A 708 1.46 -34.92 -24.91
N GLN A 709 0.58 -34.80 -25.91
CA GLN A 709 -0.73 -34.17 -25.75
C GLN A 709 -1.81 -35.02 -26.42
N GLU A 710 -2.67 -35.64 -25.63
CA GLU A 710 -3.83 -36.40 -26.11
C GLU A 710 -5.14 -35.65 -25.88
N ILE A 711 -5.15 -34.75 -24.89
CA ILE A 711 -6.32 -33.93 -24.51
C ILE A 711 -6.10 -32.47 -24.97
N PRO A 712 -7.12 -31.69 -25.39
CA PRO A 712 -6.94 -30.29 -25.78
C PRO A 712 -6.42 -29.39 -24.64
N ALA A 713 -5.34 -28.63 -24.88
CA ALA A 713 -4.70 -27.79 -23.86
C ALA A 713 -5.47 -26.49 -23.52
N TYR A 714 -6.17 -25.91 -24.49
CA TYR A 714 -6.80 -24.58 -24.37
C TYR A 714 -8.34 -24.64 -24.39
N GLY A 715 -8.91 -25.81 -24.08
CA GLY A 715 -10.33 -26.11 -24.22
C GLY A 715 -10.68 -26.72 -25.59
N ALA A 716 -11.86 -27.34 -25.67
CA ALA A 716 -12.25 -28.18 -26.81
C ALA A 716 -12.43 -27.44 -28.15
N SER A 717 -12.56 -26.11 -28.13
CA SER A 717 -12.85 -25.28 -29.32
C SER A 717 -11.68 -24.40 -29.78
N VAL A 718 -10.52 -24.47 -29.13
CA VAL A 718 -9.41 -23.54 -29.35
C VAL A 718 -8.20 -24.30 -29.89
N ALA A 719 -7.81 -23.99 -31.13
CA ALA A 719 -6.70 -24.65 -31.83
C ALA A 719 -5.44 -23.77 -31.86
N PHE A 720 -4.49 -24.04 -30.97
CA PHE A 720 -3.21 -23.32 -30.88
C PHE A 720 -2.06 -24.28 -30.58
N PRO A 721 -0.81 -23.94 -30.97
CA PRO A 721 0.35 -24.79 -30.68
C PRO A 721 0.57 -24.93 -29.16
N LEU A 722 0.84 -26.15 -28.69
CA LEU A 722 1.14 -26.42 -27.28
C LEU A 722 2.47 -25.78 -26.86
N THR A 723 3.47 -25.89 -27.73
CA THR A 723 4.87 -25.54 -27.46
C THR A 723 5.37 -24.44 -28.40
N ASN A 724 6.25 -23.57 -27.92
CA ASN A 724 7.07 -22.70 -28.78
C ASN A 724 8.55 -22.90 -28.46
N PHE A 725 9.33 -23.24 -29.48
CA PHE A 725 10.77 -23.39 -29.37
C PHE A 725 11.48 -22.19 -30.00
N ARG A 726 12.56 -21.73 -29.36
CA ARG A 726 13.51 -20.75 -29.92
C ARG A 726 14.91 -21.23 -29.62
N ASN A 727 15.70 -21.44 -30.67
CA ASN A 727 17.11 -21.84 -30.57
C ASN A 727 17.37 -23.07 -29.67
N CYS A 728 16.49 -24.07 -29.72
CA CYS A 728 16.58 -25.29 -28.92
C CYS A 728 17.26 -26.43 -29.69
N THR A 729 17.82 -27.40 -28.96
CA THR A 729 18.44 -28.59 -29.55
C THR A 729 17.94 -29.88 -28.89
N SER A 730 17.83 -30.94 -29.68
CA SER A 730 17.46 -32.28 -29.19
C SER A 730 18.49 -33.31 -29.63
N SER A 731 18.93 -34.15 -28.70
CA SER A 731 19.81 -35.31 -28.96
C SER A 731 19.06 -36.51 -29.55
N GLU A 732 17.72 -36.49 -29.52
CA GLU A 732 16.82 -37.48 -30.11
C GLU A 732 16.02 -36.90 -31.28
N GLN A 733 15.55 -37.76 -32.18
CA GLN A 733 14.70 -37.29 -33.28
C GLN A 733 13.44 -36.63 -32.71
N LEU A 734 12.99 -35.57 -33.37
CA LEU A 734 11.86 -34.76 -32.88
C LEU A 734 10.55 -35.57 -32.79
N ASP A 735 10.41 -36.62 -33.60
CA ASP A 735 9.26 -37.56 -33.56
C ASP A 735 9.22 -38.41 -32.28
N HIS A 736 10.35 -38.58 -31.59
CA HIS A 736 10.40 -39.25 -30.28
C HIS A 736 10.10 -38.28 -29.14
N LEU A 737 10.57 -37.03 -29.26
CA LEU A 737 10.36 -35.95 -28.30
C LEU A 737 8.90 -35.51 -28.25
N LEU A 738 8.19 -35.47 -29.38
CA LEU A 738 6.86 -34.89 -29.49
C LEU A 738 5.83 -35.93 -29.93
N ARG A 739 4.79 -36.14 -29.11
CA ARG A 739 3.75 -37.17 -29.35
C ARG A 739 2.34 -36.57 -29.24
N GLY A 740 1.40 -37.09 -30.02
CA GLY A 740 -0.01 -36.64 -29.99
C GLY A 740 -0.27 -35.32 -30.73
N ASP A 741 -1.34 -34.62 -30.35
CA ASP A 741 -1.89 -33.42 -31.01
C ASP A 741 -1.27 -32.11 -30.49
N TRP A 742 0.07 -32.05 -30.42
CA TRP A 742 0.82 -30.86 -30.00
C TRP A 742 0.88 -29.74 -31.07
N LEU A 743 0.51 -30.08 -32.33
CA LEU A 743 0.84 -29.36 -33.56
C LEU A 743 -0.23 -28.41 -34.11
N GLN A 744 -1.29 -28.09 -33.37
CA GLN A 744 -2.57 -27.58 -33.90
C GLN A 744 -2.56 -26.36 -34.86
N LEU A 745 -1.43 -25.80 -35.29
CA LEU A 745 -1.09 -25.47 -36.69
C LEU A 745 0.40 -25.04 -36.80
N ASN A 746 1.23 -25.80 -37.53
CA ASN A 746 2.43 -25.41 -38.33
C ASN A 746 3.51 -26.52 -38.36
N ALA A 747 3.59 -27.25 -39.47
CA ALA A 747 4.73 -28.11 -39.83
C ALA A 747 5.52 -27.43 -40.97
N PRO A 748 6.87 -27.42 -40.96
CA PRO A 748 7.77 -28.05 -39.99
C PRO A 748 7.90 -27.26 -38.68
N ILE A 749 8.35 -27.95 -37.63
CA ILE A 749 8.62 -27.36 -36.31
C ILE A 749 9.76 -26.35 -36.45
N GLN A 750 9.51 -25.13 -36.02
CA GLN A 750 10.51 -24.07 -36.02
C GLN A 750 11.17 -23.93 -34.64
N GLY A 751 12.42 -23.51 -34.64
CA GLY A 751 13.14 -23.14 -33.42
C GLY A 751 13.72 -24.27 -32.59
N ILE A 752 13.54 -25.55 -32.97
CA ILE A 752 14.27 -26.70 -32.42
C ILE A 752 14.96 -27.49 -33.54
N ARG A 753 16.16 -28.03 -33.29
CA ARG A 753 16.91 -28.84 -34.26
C ARG A 753 17.41 -30.14 -33.64
N TYR A 754 17.34 -31.23 -34.40
CA TYR A 754 18.01 -32.47 -34.04
C TYR A 754 19.52 -32.34 -34.24
N LEU A 755 20.28 -32.67 -33.19
CA LEU A 755 21.74 -32.67 -33.16
C LEU A 755 22.20 -33.97 -32.50
N PRO A 756 22.57 -35.02 -33.27
CA PRO A 756 23.02 -36.29 -32.71
C PRO A 756 24.33 -36.08 -31.95
N ASN A 757 24.36 -36.47 -30.67
CA ASN A 757 25.48 -36.24 -29.76
C ASN A 757 25.93 -34.77 -29.75
N PRO A 758 25.14 -33.85 -29.16
CA PRO A 758 25.65 -32.52 -28.90
C PRO A 758 26.73 -32.69 -27.85
N LYS A 759 28.01 -32.86 -28.21
CA LYS A 759 29.09 -32.71 -27.26
C LYS A 759 29.13 -31.21 -26.96
N PRO A 760 28.64 -30.75 -25.79
CA PRO A 760 28.72 -29.35 -25.49
C PRO A 760 30.21 -29.01 -25.41
N ASN A 761 30.63 -27.95 -26.08
CA ASN A 761 31.93 -27.39 -25.78
C ASN A 761 31.86 -26.89 -24.34
N LEU A 762 32.43 -27.66 -23.40
CA LEU A 762 32.32 -27.41 -21.96
C LEU A 762 32.84 -26.02 -21.59
N SER A 763 33.82 -25.51 -22.35
CA SER A 763 34.33 -24.15 -22.20
C SER A 763 33.28 -23.09 -22.58
N VAL A 764 32.56 -23.31 -23.68
CA VAL A 764 31.47 -22.43 -24.14
C VAL A 764 30.31 -22.45 -23.15
N TYR A 765 29.94 -23.64 -22.69
CA TYR A 765 28.88 -23.81 -21.70
C TYR A 765 29.23 -23.13 -20.37
N CYS A 766 30.42 -23.41 -19.84
CA CYS A 766 30.92 -22.81 -18.59
C CYS A 766 31.01 -21.28 -18.69
N LEU A 767 31.47 -20.74 -19.81
CA LEU A 767 31.53 -19.30 -20.04
C LEU A 767 30.13 -18.67 -20.09
N ARG A 768 29.19 -19.28 -20.82
CA ARG A 768 27.82 -18.79 -20.95
C ARG A 768 27.11 -18.73 -19.60
N GLU A 769 27.17 -19.79 -18.80
CA GLU A 769 26.59 -19.79 -17.45
C GLU A 769 27.24 -18.74 -16.54
N THR A 770 28.57 -18.57 -16.63
CA THR A 770 29.28 -17.54 -15.85
C THR A 770 28.83 -16.13 -16.24
N LEU A 771 28.58 -15.86 -17.53
CA LEU A 771 28.15 -14.55 -18.03
C LEU A 771 26.68 -14.25 -17.71
N ARG A 772 25.79 -15.25 -17.62
CA ARG A 772 24.37 -15.04 -17.26
C ARG A 772 24.18 -14.28 -15.95
N ALA A 773 25.08 -14.45 -14.98
CA ALA A 773 25.05 -13.67 -13.75
C ALA A 773 25.07 -12.15 -14.01
N PHE A 774 25.73 -11.71 -15.08
CA PHE A 774 25.82 -10.33 -15.53
C PHE A 774 24.75 -9.95 -16.56
N PHE A 775 23.98 -10.89 -17.10
CA PHE A 775 22.95 -10.66 -18.12
C PHE A 775 21.66 -11.43 -17.78
N PRO A 776 20.88 -10.96 -16.77
CA PRO A 776 19.92 -11.79 -16.03
C PRO A 776 18.50 -11.99 -16.59
N SER A 777 17.96 -11.22 -17.55
CA SER A 777 16.59 -11.50 -18.07
C SER A 777 16.08 -10.78 -19.33
N ARG A 778 15.19 -11.52 -20.05
CA ARG A 778 14.01 -11.22 -20.91
C ARG A 778 14.12 -10.32 -22.15
N VAL A 779 13.89 -10.96 -23.30
CA VAL A 779 13.07 -10.46 -24.41
C VAL A 779 11.67 -10.12 -23.86
N GLY A 780 11.42 -8.85 -23.60
CA GLY A 780 10.14 -8.38 -23.05
C GLY A 780 9.97 -6.86 -23.06
N ASP A 781 10.59 -6.18 -24.02
CA ASP A 781 10.22 -4.91 -24.68
C ASP A 781 11.48 -4.43 -25.42
N GLY A 782 11.41 -4.32 -26.74
CA GLY A 782 12.44 -3.63 -27.53
C GLY A 782 13.81 -4.32 -27.75
N GLY A 783 13.96 -5.63 -27.50
CA GLY A 783 15.12 -6.39 -28.03
C GLY A 783 16.49 -6.19 -27.34
N GLU A 784 16.55 -5.65 -26.12
CA GLU A 784 17.83 -5.41 -25.42
C GLU A 784 18.14 -6.43 -24.31
N PHE A 785 19.38 -6.94 -24.28
CA PHE A 785 19.92 -7.68 -23.13
C PHE A 785 20.34 -6.70 -22.03
N GLN A 786 19.67 -6.74 -20.88
CA GLN A 786 20.07 -5.93 -19.73
C GLN A 786 21.40 -6.46 -19.17
N ALA A 787 22.41 -5.59 -19.10
CA ALA A 787 23.70 -5.90 -18.51
C ALA A 787 23.73 -5.37 -17.08
N ARG A 788 23.97 -6.23 -16.08
CA ARG A 788 24.27 -5.83 -14.70
C ARG A 788 25.67 -5.26 -14.66
N ASP A 789 25.84 -4.22 -13.86
CA ASP A 789 27.14 -3.58 -13.64
C ASP A 789 28.04 -4.37 -12.69
N TYR A 790 27.45 -5.19 -11.82
CA TYR A 790 28.18 -6.03 -10.88
C TYR A 790 27.36 -7.23 -10.40
N ILE A 791 28.05 -8.22 -9.83
CA ILE A 791 27.46 -9.35 -9.10
C ILE A 791 28.18 -9.56 -7.77
N ARG A 792 27.52 -10.20 -6.81
CA ARG A 792 28.19 -10.68 -5.58
C ARG A 792 29.17 -11.79 -5.95
N LEU A 793 30.36 -11.79 -5.36
CA LEU A 793 31.35 -12.87 -5.50
C LEU A 793 30.76 -14.21 -5.05
N THR A 794 29.90 -14.21 -4.03
CA THR A 794 29.19 -15.43 -3.60
C THR A 794 28.25 -15.98 -4.67
N ALA A 795 27.77 -15.15 -5.60
CA ALA A 795 26.94 -15.54 -6.73
C ALA A 795 27.76 -15.98 -7.97
N LEU A 796 29.06 -15.65 -8.00
CA LEU A 796 29.94 -16.06 -9.09
C LEU A 796 30.14 -17.57 -9.08
N GLY A 797 29.78 -18.22 -10.19
CA GLY A 797 29.80 -19.68 -10.31
C GLY A 797 28.58 -20.38 -9.73
N ARG A 798 27.54 -19.66 -9.30
CA ARG A 798 26.21 -20.25 -9.04
C ARG A 798 25.52 -20.57 -10.37
N GLY A 799 25.00 -21.78 -10.49
CA GLY A 799 24.39 -22.32 -11.72
C GLY A 799 24.92 -23.72 -12.03
N CYS A 800 24.34 -24.39 -13.03
CA CYS A 800 24.75 -25.73 -13.46
C CYS A 800 26.05 -25.68 -14.29
N LEU A 801 27.18 -25.36 -13.66
CA LEU A 801 28.48 -25.39 -14.32
C LEU A 801 28.88 -26.85 -14.66
N PRO A 802 29.51 -27.09 -15.83
CA PRO A 802 29.94 -28.44 -16.20
C PRO A 802 30.98 -29.01 -15.22
N SER A 803 31.03 -30.34 -15.10
CA SER A 803 32.04 -30.99 -14.27
C SER A 803 33.45 -30.64 -14.72
N GLY A 804 34.33 -30.29 -13.77
CA GLY A 804 35.68 -29.80 -14.03
C GLY A 804 35.78 -28.28 -14.21
N SER A 805 34.68 -27.52 -14.07
CA SER A 805 34.71 -26.06 -14.11
C SER A 805 35.65 -25.43 -13.07
N PRO A 806 36.20 -24.23 -13.35
CA PRO A 806 37.01 -23.49 -12.38
C PRO A 806 36.21 -23.16 -11.12
N GLY A 807 36.88 -23.15 -9.96
CA GLY A 807 36.27 -22.68 -8.70
C GLY A 807 36.04 -21.17 -8.71
N ARG A 808 35.30 -20.65 -7.72
CA ARG A 808 34.95 -19.21 -7.62
C ARG A 808 36.14 -18.27 -7.79
N ASP A 809 37.24 -18.55 -7.07
CA ASP A 809 38.41 -17.67 -7.06
C ASP A 809 39.15 -17.72 -8.43
N ASP A 810 39.13 -18.87 -9.10
CA ASP A 810 39.65 -19.02 -10.46
C ASP A 810 38.75 -18.34 -11.50
N LEU A 811 37.42 -18.46 -11.36
CA LEU A 811 36.44 -17.75 -12.20
C LEU A 811 36.64 -16.24 -12.10
N GLN A 812 36.85 -15.73 -10.88
CA GLN A 812 37.16 -14.33 -10.64
C GLN A 812 38.45 -13.93 -11.38
N GLY A 813 39.55 -14.66 -11.18
CA GLY A 813 40.82 -14.35 -11.85
C GLY A 813 40.74 -14.43 -13.38
N ILE A 814 39.93 -15.35 -13.93
CA ILE A 814 39.66 -15.45 -15.37
C ILE A 814 38.92 -14.21 -15.87
N LEU A 815 37.86 -13.76 -15.17
CA LEU A 815 37.10 -12.57 -15.57
C LEU A 815 37.93 -11.28 -15.39
N GLU A 816 38.70 -11.17 -14.31
CA GLU A 816 39.57 -10.00 -14.07
C GLU A 816 40.59 -9.81 -15.19
N SER A 817 41.07 -10.92 -15.75
CA SER A 817 42.04 -10.90 -16.84
C SER A 817 41.54 -10.30 -18.15
N VAL A 818 40.24 -10.03 -18.28
CA VAL A 818 39.62 -9.37 -19.43
C VAL A 818 38.92 -8.06 -19.05
N GLY A 819 39.25 -7.50 -17.89
CA GLY A 819 38.84 -6.15 -17.49
C GLY A 819 37.74 -6.07 -16.42
N PHE A 820 37.28 -7.21 -15.87
CA PHE A 820 36.47 -7.17 -14.65
C PHE A 820 37.36 -6.76 -13.47
N ALA A 821 36.76 -6.18 -12.43
CA ALA A 821 37.55 -5.73 -11.28
C ALA A 821 36.78 -5.84 -9.97
N THR A 822 37.49 -6.20 -8.92
CA THR A 822 37.07 -5.95 -7.54
C THR A 822 37.57 -4.56 -7.13
N GLY A 823 36.68 -3.60 -6.90
CA GLY A 823 37.09 -2.22 -6.61
C GLY A 823 36.06 -1.29 -6.00
N GLY A 824 34.77 -1.67 -5.96
CA GLY A 824 33.71 -0.88 -5.31
C GLY A 824 33.33 -1.38 -3.91
N ARG A 825 33.11 -2.69 -3.75
CA ARG A 825 32.80 -3.40 -2.50
C ARG A 825 33.62 -4.70 -2.49
N SER A 826 34.11 -5.14 -1.33
CA SER A 826 34.99 -6.32 -1.21
C SER A 826 34.38 -7.60 -1.78
N ASP A 827 33.06 -7.73 -1.68
CA ASP A 827 32.37 -8.98 -1.99
C ASP A 827 31.67 -8.95 -3.35
N HIS A 828 32.08 -8.04 -4.25
CA HIS A 828 31.46 -7.88 -5.56
C HIS A 828 32.49 -7.84 -6.69
N LEU A 829 32.13 -8.45 -7.81
CA LEU A 829 32.87 -8.37 -9.06
C LEU A 829 32.13 -7.41 -10.00
N TYR A 830 32.84 -6.36 -10.45
CA TYR A 830 32.30 -5.35 -11.35
C TYR A 830 32.66 -5.66 -12.79
N ALA A 831 31.70 -5.51 -13.68
CA ALA A 831 31.91 -5.64 -15.10
C ALA A 831 32.65 -4.41 -15.68
N PRO A 832 33.37 -4.56 -16.81
CA PRO A 832 34.10 -3.45 -17.44
C PRO A 832 33.21 -2.23 -17.76
N TRP A 833 31.93 -2.47 -18.06
CA TRP A 833 30.95 -1.43 -18.42
C TRP A 833 30.31 -0.70 -17.23
N SER A 834 30.68 -1.04 -15.99
CA SER A 834 30.12 -0.45 -14.76
C SER A 834 30.48 1.03 -14.51
N SER A 835 31.29 1.67 -15.36
CA SER A 835 31.72 3.06 -15.18
C SER A 835 30.73 4.07 -15.80
N VAL A 836 30.06 4.85 -14.93
CA VAL A 836 28.94 5.77 -15.23
C VAL A 836 29.33 6.99 -16.11
N LEU A 837 30.61 7.21 -16.40
CA LEU A 837 31.07 8.33 -17.24
C LEU A 837 31.55 7.82 -18.60
N GLY A 838 30.62 7.31 -19.41
CA GLY A 838 30.91 6.87 -20.77
C GLY A 838 32.11 5.92 -20.83
N GLY A 839 31.90 4.65 -20.43
CA GLY A 839 32.92 3.60 -20.46
C GLY A 839 33.79 3.67 -21.72
N LYS A 840 35.09 3.41 -21.55
CA LYS A 840 36.07 3.53 -22.63
C LYS A 840 35.56 2.71 -23.82
N GLU A 841 35.87 3.14 -25.05
CA GLU A 841 35.42 2.43 -26.26
C GLU A 841 35.73 0.92 -26.21
N GLN A 842 36.85 0.57 -25.57
CA GLN A 842 37.24 -0.82 -25.31
C GLN A 842 36.23 -1.59 -24.44
N ASP A 843 35.66 -0.99 -23.40
CA ASP A 843 34.69 -1.62 -22.49
C ASP A 843 33.35 -1.87 -23.21
N ARG A 844 32.96 -0.97 -24.12
CA ARG A 844 31.77 -1.12 -24.98
C ARG A 844 31.94 -2.26 -25.98
N VAL A 845 33.12 -2.40 -26.58
CA VAL A 845 33.45 -3.51 -27.47
C VAL A 845 33.42 -4.85 -26.73
N ILE A 846 33.96 -4.91 -25.51
CA ILE A 846 33.89 -6.12 -24.67
C ILE A 846 32.45 -6.50 -24.37
N ARG A 847 31.62 -5.52 -23.97
CA ARG A 847 30.18 -5.74 -23.73
C ARG A 847 29.47 -6.25 -24.99
N ALA A 848 29.72 -5.64 -26.15
CA ALA A 848 29.11 -6.03 -27.42
C ALA A 848 29.51 -7.46 -27.81
N GLN A 849 30.79 -7.84 -27.69
CA GLN A 849 31.26 -9.20 -27.95
C GLN A 849 30.63 -10.23 -27.00
N MET A 850 30.44 -9.88 -25.73
CA MET A 850 29.73 -10.74 -24.77
C MET A 850 28.25 -10.89 -25.11
N ILE A 851 27.57 -9.82 -25.53
CA ILE A 851 26.18 -9.88 -25.97
C ILE A 851 26.05 -10.73 -27.25
N GLU A 852 26.92 -10.53 -28.24
CA GLU A 852 26.93 -11.31 -29.48
C GLU A 852 27.15 -12.80 -29.19
N PHE A 853 28.07 -13.14 -28.29
CA PHE A 853 28.28 -14.53 -27.86
C PHE A 853 27.07 -15.10 -27.10
N MET A 854 26.42 -14.30 -26.24
CA MET A 854 25.21 -14.71 -25.52
C MET A 854 24.03 -14.96 -26.47
N GLN A 855 24.00 -14.25 -27.61
CA GLN A 855 23.01 -14.43 -28.68
C GLN A 855 23.34 -15.60 -29.63
N ASP A 856 24.62 -15.78 -29.96
CA ASP A 856 25.12 -16.80 -30.88
C ASP A 856 26.45 -17.38 -30.37
N ASN A 857 26.40 -18.64 -29.93
CA ASN A 857 27.56 -19.35 -29.37
C ASN A 857 28.71 -19.50 -30.39
N ASP A 858 28.45 -19.36 -31.69
CA ASP A 858 29.47 -19.46 -32.73
C ASP A 858 30.30 -18.16 -32.85
N LYS A 859 29.87 -17.06 -32.21
CA LYS A 859 30.57 -15.78 -32.13
C LYS A 859 31.67 -15.82 -31.06
N CYS A 860 32.73 -16.56 -31.35
CA CYS A 860 33.84 -16.81 -30.44
C CYS A 860 35.02 -15.84 -30.59
N ASP A 861 34.84 -14.65 -31.17
CA ASP A 861 35.94 -13.73 -31.51
C ASP A 861 36.39 -12.84 -30.34
N GLY A 862 37.54 -12.17 -30.51
CA GLY A 862 38.02 -11.15 -29.57
C GLY A 862 38.23 -11.67 -28.14
N VAL A 863 37.62 -11.00 -27.16
CA VAL A 863 37.73 -11.34 -25.73
C VAL A 863 37.11 -12.71 -25.41
N ILE A 864 36.08 -13.12 -26.15
CA ILE A 864 35.44 -14.43 -25.97
C ILE A 864 36.43 -15.56 -26.29
N SER A 865 37.24 -15.43 -27.35
CA SER A 865 38.29 -16.41 -27.67
C SER A 865 39.31 -16.59 -26.53
N VAL A 866 39.64 -15.49 -25.83
CA VAL A 866 40.59 -15.49 -24.71
C VAL A 866 39.98 -16.18 -23.49
N LEU A 867 38.73 -15.86 -23.17
CA LEU A 867 37.99 -16.50 -22.10
C LEU A 867 37.84 -18.00 -22.38
N LEU A 868 37.36 -18.39 -23.56
CA LEU A 868 37.19 -19.79 -23.95
C LEU A 868 38.49 -20.58 -23.87
N ARG A 869 39.64 -19.99 -24.24
CA ARG A 869 40.96 -20.63 -24.08
C ARG A 869 41.33 -20.85 -22.61
N LYS A 870 40.96 -19.92 -21.72
CA LYS A 870 41.23 -20.03 -20.27
C LYS A 870 40.32 -21.04 -19.60
N PHE A 871 39.02 -21.01 -19.91
CA PHE A 871 38.06 -22.03 -19.48
C PHE A 871 38.45 -23.43 -20.01
N GLY A 872 38.86 -23.53 -21.27
CA GLY A 872 39.26 -24.80 -21.89
C GLY A 872 40.43 -25.51 -21.22
N ARG A 873 41.32 -24.79 -20.51
CA ARG A 873 42.42 -25.42 -19.74
C ARG A 873 41.92 -26.35 -18.65
N TYR A 874 40.71 -26.11 -18.13
CA TYR A 874 40.10 -26.92 -17.09
C TYR A 874 39.42 -28.19 -17.65
N PHE A 875 39.04 -28.19 -18.93
CA PHE A 875 38.36 -29.31 -19.58
C PHE A 875 39.27 -30.13 -20.52
N HIS A 876 40.49 -29.65 -20.80
CA HIS A 876 41.50 -30.33 -21.62
C HIS A 876 42.65 -30.94 -20.80
N ALA A 877 42.59 -30.89 -19.47
CA ALA A 877 43.59 -31.45 -18.56
C ALA A 877 43.21 -32.82 -17.96
N SER A 878 42.20 -33.49 -18.53
CA SER A 878 41.77 -34.84 -18.18
C SER A 878 41.99 -35.82 -19.31
#